data_AF-A0A973YXS1-F1
#
_entry.id   AF-A0A973YXS1-F1
#
_cell.length_a   1.000
_cell.length_b   1.000
_cell.length_c   1.000
_cell.angle_alpha   90.00
_cell.angle_beta   90.00
_cell.angle_gamma   90.00
#
_symmetry.space_group_name_H-M   'P 1'
#
loop_
_entity.id
_entity.type
_entity.pdbx_description
1 polymer ?
#
loop_
_entity_poly.entity_id
_entity_poly.type
_entity_poly.pdbx_seq_one_letter_code
_entity_poly.pdbx_strand_id
1 'polypeptide(L)'
;MRTSVLTLAVLAGLGVLAGCTGSADTTARSGEVSVPARQQAAKTSTPTKGMSTVASASLSDHVFAAVDDTMQPVQRGASTLQPLRISEANAIAAIADGEMTMPTPSGVPVRLKYERHVEHEDGNWTWVGSVDGQPGAKAVLTFGPKAVFGSIRPAGSAAFNVTTMGGRAYMVNNDRSKLVDAPIDGDDVASLDTAPVAAAVDQAMKRKAASGSVSLRTSSAQAATATSTVDIVLGYTDGLVTFLGGESQALTRLQHLVDLTNQAYVDSRVDGSVRLVRAVRVAYSDTTTNEQALFALTGVSCTTVNPGQVRLPSRGVNCLAATRPAALEPLFAARDQTGADLVSLVRPFQNPEQGSCGVGWIPGGGQTVLDGNDAQWGFSVVSDSNGIADNAVVCREETLAHELGHNMGLQHDAATAAGSDDTNTDGNVLDPEEYGAFPYAFGYNSVAGNFYTIMANRSGDQDGFLVFANPSITTCNGMACGNSVNADNARALNQTMSIVANFRVARAPMGGNWVRGDFNGDKKSDIIWRNNVSGTNTIWLTANVSTRLTMASMFDMAWDIQGVGDFDGDGKSDVLWRNTITGSNTIWRSGNSSTRIAVSGLAAGWQVVGVADFNGDKKADILWRNSIDGRNAIWRSGSATTQTYVSAVTDQNFQVAGVGDFNGDGKADILWRNFAGGTSVIWRSGSSLTTQAVTFRTPEWIVAAVADFTGDRKADILWRNSANGSNVIWRGADSAQVQGVTGVAAVWFVAGTGDFNADNKQDIIWRNATSGTNVIWLSANAATQQKVSYIAPGQWTIGG
;
A
#
# COMPACT_ATOMS: atom_id res chain seq x y z
N MET A 1 -65.94 -3.10 -21.26
CA MET A 1 -65.88 -4.55 -21.61
C MET A 1 -65.03 -5.23 -20.54
N ARG A 2 -65.53 -6.27 -19.84
CA ARG A 2 -65.29 -7.73 -20.10
C ARG A 2 -63.79 -8.05 -20.26
N THR A 3 -63.18 -8.97 -19.50
CA THR A 3 -63.73 -10.16 -18.79
C THR A 3 -63.15 -10.37 -17.36
N SER A 4 -63.78 -11.25 -16.58
CA SER A 4 -63.39 -11.68 -15.22
C SER A 4 -63.36 -13.21 -15.10
N VAL A 5 -62.63 -13.76 -14.11
CA VAL A 5 -62.77 -15.09 -13.43
C VAL A 5 -61.64 -15.13 -12.35
N LEU A 6 -61.89 -15.26 -11.03
CA LEU A 6 -62.18 -16.46 -10.20
C LEU A 6 -61.04 -17.52 -10.22
N THR A 7 -60.62 -18.17 -9.13
CA THR A 7 -61.40 -18.76 -7.99
C THR A 7 -60.59 -18.89 -6.67
N LEU A 8 -61.31 -19.14 -5.55
CA LEU A 8 -60.94 -19.61 -4.18
C LEU A 8 -59.92 -20.79 -4.12
N ALA A 9 -59.36 -21.29 -2.99
CA ALA A 9 -59.78 -21.37 -1.56
C ALA A 9 -58.57 -21.70 -0.61
N VAL A 10 -58.57 -21.96 0.73
CA VAL A 10 -59.34 -21.63 1.98
C VAL A 10 -58.63 -22.32 3.21
N LEU A 11 -59.01 -22.01 4.46
CA LEU A 11 -58.51 -22.48 5.81
C LEU A 11 -57.22 -21.78 6.32
N ALA A 12 -57.05 -21.28 7.56
CA ALA A 12 -57.62 -21.47 8.93
C ALA A 12 -56.86 -22.49 9.83
N GLY A 13 -56.62 -22.25 11.14
CA GLY A 13 -56.92 -21.08 12.00
C GLY A 13 -56.62 -21.34 13.50
N LEU A 14 -57.16 -20.49 14.41
CA LEU A 14 -57.11 -20.57 15.90
C LEU A 14 -55.74 -20.23 16.56
N GLY A 15 -55.65 -19.74 17.81
CA GLY A 15 -56.67 -19.45 18.84
C GLY A 15 -56.30 -18.26 19.76
N VAL A 16 -57.09 -18.02 20.83
CA VAL A 16 -57.10 -16.76 21.62
C VAL A 16 -57.09 -17.04 23.14
N LEU A 17 -56.90 -15.98 23.95
CA LEU A 17 -56.94 -15.85 25.43
C LEU A 17 -55.56 -16.01 26.10
N ALA A 18 -54.97 -15.05 26.83
CA ALA A 18 -55.44 -14.03 27.80
C ALA A 18 -55.46 -14.54 29.27
N GLY A 19 -54.82 -13.78 30.17
CA GLY A 19 -54.72 -14.13 31.59
C GLY A 19 -53.73 -13.23 32.35
N CYS A 20 -54.16 -12.06 32.78
CA CYS A 20 -53.41 -11.23 33.73
C CYS A 20 -53.76 -11.62 35.16
N THR A 21 -52.77 -11.75 36.05
CA THR A 21 -52.74 -11.12 37.39
C THR A 21 -51.43 -11.45 38.09
N GLY A 22 -50.92 -10.50 38.88
CA GLY A 22 -49.82 -10.75 39.80
C GLY A 22 -50.31 -10.89 41.24
N SER A 23 -49.45 -11.44 42.10
CA SER A 23 -49.52 -11.28 43.56
C SER A 23 -48.10 -11.39 44.10
N ALA A 24 -47.83 -10.74 45.23
CA ALA A 24 -46.48 -10.57 45.72
C ALA A 24 -46.28 -11.11 47.14
N ASP A 25 -45.02 -11.42 47.41
CA ASP A 25 -44.28 -11.02 48.62
C ASP A 25 -44.10 -12.01 49.81
N THR A 26 -42.91 -11.84 50.38
CA THR A 26 -42.42 -12.20 51.73
C THR A 26 -41.91 -13.61 52.08
N THR A 27 -40.75 -13.57 52.78
CA THR A 27 -40.12 -14.56 53.68
C THR A 27 -39.35 -15.75 53.10
N ALA A 28 -38.27 -16.26 53.74
CA ALA A 28 -37.20 -15.63 54.56
C ALA A 28 -36.10 -16.66 54.93
N ARG A 29 -34.82 -16.25 54.98
CA ARG A 29 -33.67 -16.96 55.61
C ARG A 29 -33.29 -18.32 54.97
N SER A 30 -32.09 -18.89 55.15
CA SER A 30 -30.86 -18.56 55.92
C SER A 30 -29.63 -19.25 55.29
N GLY A 31 -28.41 -18.74 55.53
CA GLY A 31 -27.17 -19.51 55.29
C GLY A 31 -25.91 -18.66 55.12
N GLU A 32 -25.21 -18.33 56.21
CA GLU A 32 -23.86 -17.77 56.18
C GLU A 32 -22.79 -18.86 56.34
N VAL A 33 -21.71 -18.81 55.56
CA VAL A 33 -20.38 -19.32 55.94
C VAL A 33 -19.34 -18.34 55.39
N SER A 34 -18.31 -18.03 56.18
CA SER A 34 -17.30 -17.00 55.88
C SER A 34 -15.89 -17.59 55.69
N VAL A 35 -15.07 -16.94 54.87
CA VAL A 35 -13.64 -17.24 54.63
C VAL A 35 -12.87 -15.90 54.57
N PRO A 36 -11.69 -15.75 55.21
CA PRO A 36 -11.09 -14.43 55.46
C PRO A 36 -10.16 -13.92 54.33
N ALA A 37 -9.86 -12.62 54.37
CA ALA A 37 -8.99 -11.95 53.42
C ALA A 37 -7.53 -11.82 53.92
N ARG A 38 -6.55 -11.91 53.00
CA ARG A 38 -5.30 -11.14 53.09
C ARG A 38 -4.74 -10.80 51.71
N GLN A 39 -3.96 -9.72 51.66
CA GLN A 39 -3.49 -9.03 50.45
C GLN A 39 -2.40 -9.81 49.69
N GLN A 40 -2.36 -9.63 48.37
CA GLN A 40 -1.16 -9.17 47.66
C GLN A 40 -1.54 -8.44 46.35
N ALA A 41 -0.63 -7.65 45.79
CA ALA A 41 -0.94 -6.67 44.76
C ALA A 41 -0.81 -7.22 43.33
N ALA A 42 -1.84 -6.98 42.50
CA ALA A 42 -1.80 -7.25 41.07
C ALA A 42 -1.39 -5.99 40.29
N LYS A 43 -0.34 -6.09 39.46
CA LYS A 43 -0.06 -5.13 38.39
C LYS A 43 -0.93 -5.50 37.18
N THR A 44 -1.97 -4.72 36.88
CA THR A 44 -2.79 -4.93 35.66
C THR A 44 -2.20 -4.17 34.47
N SER A 45 -1.32 -4.84 33.72
CA SER A 45 -0.94 -4.45 32.36
C SER A 45 -1.95 -5.00 31.36
N THR A 46 -2.42 -4.20 30.40
CA THR A 46 -3.32 -4.66 29.34
C THR A 46 -3.06 -3.93 28.02
N PRO A 47 -2.32 -4.53 27.08
CA PRO A 47 -2.34 -4.14 25.67
C PRO A 47 -3.47 -4.88 24.95
N THR A 48 -4.26 -4.17 24.15
CA THR A 48 -5.25 -4.78 23.23
C THR A 48 -5.22 -4.06 21.88
N LYS A 49 -4.46 -4.62 20.93
CA LYS A 49 -4.68 -4.45 19.48
C LYS A 49 -5.40 -5.69 18.93
N GLY A 50 -5.87 -5.63 17.69
CA GLY A 50 -6.72 -6.67 17.08
C GLY A 50 -6.07 -8.05 17.03
N MET A 51 -6.87 -9.10 17.21
CA MET A 51 -6.44 -10.48 17.04
C MET A 51 -6.48 -10.87 15.56
N SER A 52 -5.34 -11.25 14.99
CA SER A 52 -5.33 -11.96 13.69
C SER A 52 -6.18 -13.23 13.78
N THR A 53 -6.92 -13.55 12.72
CA THR A 53 -7.81 -14.73 12.71
C THR A 53 -7.14 -16.02 12.25
N VAL A 54 -5.83 -16.00 11.97
CA VAL A 54 -5.02 -17.22 12.13
C VAL A 54 -4.89 -17.45 13.63
N ALA A 55 -5.16 -18.66 14.12
CA ALA A 55 -5.31 -18.94 15.55
C ALA A 55 -4.10 -18.49 16.39
N SER A 56 -4.22 -17.31 17.01
CA SER A 56 -3.18 -16.64 17.78
C SER A 56 -2.94 -17.42 19.07
N ALA A 57 -1.80 -18.10 19.14
CA ALA A 57 -1.48 -19.01 20.23
C ALA A 57 -0.67 -18.33 21.32
N SER A 58 -1.05 -18.56 22.58
CA SER A 58 -0.17 -18.30 23.71
C SER A 58 0.94 -19.35 23.70
N LEU A 59 2.07 -19.00 23.09
CA LEU A 59 3.31 -19.79 23.06
C LEU A 59 4.29 -19.22 24.08
N SER A 60 5.22 -20.04 24.56
CA SER A 60 6.30 -19.59 25.45
C SER A 60 7.17 -18.49 24.82
N ASP A 61 7.75 -17.65 25.67
CA ASP A 61 8.62 -16.54 25.28
C ASP A 61 9.68 -16.95 24.25
N HIS A 62 9.93 -16.07 23.28
CA HIS A 62 10.78 -16.28 22.09
C HIS A 62 10.40 -17.46 21.17
N VAL A 63 9.30 -18.19 21.38
CA VAL A 63 8.80 -19.21 20.42
C VAL A 63 7.79 -18.55 19.48
N PHE A 64 8.18 -18.35 18.22
CA PHE A 64 7.35 -17.70 17.21
C PHE A 64 6.18 -18.60 16.74
N ALA A 65 6.51 -19.85 16.44
CA ALA A 65 5.57 -20.85 15.96
C ALA A 65 5.79 -22.18 16.70
N ALA A 66 4.74 -22.99 16.79
CA ALA A 66 4.80 -24.34 17.30
C ALA A 66 3.96 -25.27 16.43
N VAL A 67 4.34 -26.55 16.35
CA VAL A 67 3.49 -27.56 15.71
C VAL A 67 2.17 -27.68 16.47
N ASP A 68 1.08 -27.91 15.74
CA ASP A 68 -0.21 -28.28 16.32
C ASP A 68 -0.38 -29.80 16.32
N ASP A 69 0.16 -30.47 17.34
CA ASP A 69 0.10 -31.93 17.51
C ASP A 69 -1.35 -32.45 17.71
N THR A 70 -2.34 -31.57 17.86
CA THR A 70 -3.75 -31.95 17.86
C THR A 70 -4.29 -32.24 16.44
N MET A 71 -3.53 -31.88 15.40
CA MET A 71 -3.90 -32.04 14.00
C MET A 71 -2.90 -32.94 13.25
N GLN A 72 -3.42 -33.75 12.33
CA GLN A 72 -2.58 -34.58 11.47
C GLN A 72 -1.99 -33.77 10.30
N PRO A 73 -0.77 -34.09 9.82
CA PRO A 73 -0.18 -33.46 8.65
C PRO A 73 -0.99 -33.73 7.38
N VAL A 74 -1.04 -32.75 6.46
CA VAL A 74 -1.75 -32.89 5.18
C VAL A 74 -0.74 -33.19 4.07
N GLN A 75 -0.94 -34.30 3.36
CA GLN A 75 -0.13 -34.68 2.19
C GLN A 75 -0.76 -34.13 0.89
N ARG A 76 0.07 -33.55 0.01
CA ARG A 76 -0.30 -33.09 -1.33
C ARG A 76 0.85 -33.34 -2.30
N GLY A 77 0.79 -34.41 -3.10
CA GLY A 77 1.85 -34.76 -4.05
C GLY A 77 3.19 -34.98 -3.36
N ALA A 78 4.17 -34.10 -3.66
CA ALA A 78 5.48 -34.08 -3.00
C ALA A 78 5.50 -33.29 -1.67
N SER A 79 4.46 -32.52 -1.35
CA SER A 79 4.40 -31.63 -0.19
C SER A 79 3.76 -32.29 1.04
N THR A 80 4.46 -32.20 2.17
CA THR A 80 3.90 -32.39 3.52
C THR A 80 3.62 -31.02 4.14
N LEU A 81 2.37 -30.75 4.52
CA LEU A 81 1.97 -29.53 5.22
C LEU A 81 1.75 -29.86 6.70
N GLN A 82 2.68 -29.42 7.56
CA GLN A 82 2.59 -29.58 9.01
C GLN A 82 1.80 -28.41 9.62
N PRO A 83 0.68 -28.64 10.33
CA PRO A 83 -0.10 -27.58 10.97
C PRO A 83 0.73 -26.77 11.99
N LEU A 84 0.63 -25.45 11.92
CA LEU A 84 1.29 -24.52 12.85
C LEU A 84 0.29 -23.70 13.67
N ARG A 85 0.64 -23.52 14.94
CA ARG A 85 0.18 -22.43 15.81
C ARG A 85 1.20 -21.29 15.75
N ILE A 86 0.73 -20.05 15.63
CA ILE A 86 1.57 -18.86 15.42
C ILE A 86 1.30 -17.85 16.54
N SER A 87 2.35 -17.18 17.02
CA SER A 87 2.24 -16.01 17.89
C SER A 87 2.84 -14.77 17.21
N GLU A 88 1.97 -13.95 16.63
CA GLU A 88 2.31 -12.61 16.14
C GLU A 88 2.85 -11.72 17.28
N ALA A 89 2.31 -11.87 18.49
CA ALA A 89 2.79 -11.17 19.68
C ALA A 89 4.26 -11.53 20.01
N ASN A 90 4.68 -12.78 19.78
CA ASN A 90 6.06 -13.20 20.00
C ASN A 90 6.99 -12.71 18.86
N ALA A 91 6.48 -12.58 17.63
CA ALA A 91 7.22 -11.92 16.53
C ALA A 91 7.42 -10.41 16.79
N ILE A 92 6.44 -9.75 17.42
CA ILE A 92 6.56 -8.35 17.87
C ILE A 92 7.55 -8.23 19.05
N ALA A 93 7.50 -9.15 20.02
CA ALA A 93 8.47 -9.19 21.13
C ALA A 93 9.92 -9.37 20.63
N ALA A 94 10.12 -10.23 19.62
CA ALA A 94 11.41 -10.48 18.98
C ALA A 94 12.10 -9.24 18.37
N ILE A 95 11.36 -8.16 18.10
CA ILE A 95 11.91 -6.86 17.67
C ILE A 95 12.68 -6.18 18.82
N ALA A 96 12.20 -6.34 20.06
CA ALA A 96 12.85 -5.80 21.26
C ALA A 96 13.88 -6.78 21.85
N ASP A 97 13.59 -8.09 21.82
CA ASP A 97 14.48 -9.13 22.34
C ASP A 97 15.67 -9.44 21.40
N GLY A 98 15.54 -9.07 20.11
CA GLY A 98 16.55 -9.28 19.08
C GLY A 98 16.52 -10.68 18.43
N GLU A 99 15.68 -11.61 18.90
CA GLU A 99 15.62 -12.98 18.40
C GLU A 99 14.30 -13.71 18.71
N MET A 100 14.07 -14.79 17.95
CA MET A 100 13.02 -15.78 18.21
C MET A 100 13.43 -17.17 17.68
N THR A 101 12.61 -18.18 17.95
CA THR A 101 12.82 -19.57 17.54
C THR A 101 11.62 -20.12 16.78
N MET A 102 11.87 -21.00 15.82
CA MET A 102 10.86 -21.61 14.97
C MET A 102 11.16 -23.12 14.77
N PRO A 103 10.15 -24.01 14.79
CA PRO A 103 10.33 -25.41 14.39
C PRO A 103 10.77 -25.51 12.92
N THR A 104 11.49 -26.59 12.60
CA THR A 104 11.85 -26.94 11.22
C THR A 104 11.29 -28.33 10.87
N PRO A 105 11.24 -28.73 9.59
CA PRO A 105 10.80 -30.08 9.20
C PRO A 105 11.66 -31.22 9.79
N SER A 106 12.89 -30.92 10.24
CA SER A 106 13.78 -31.89 10.91
C SER A 106 13.44 -32.14 12.39
N GLY A 107 12.53 -31.35 12.98
CA GLY A 107 12.24 -31.37 14.41
C GLY A 107 13.24 -30.58 15.28
N VAL A 108 14.40 -30.19 14.75
CA VAL A 108 15.36 -29.30 15.43
C VAL A 108 14.93 -27.85 15.20
N PRO A 109 14.61 -27.05 16.25
CA PRO A 109 14.24 -25.65 16.06
C PRO A 109 15.41 -24.79 15.55
N VAL A 110 15.11 -23.84 14.67
CA VAL A 110 16.04 -22.82 14.18
C VAL A 110 15.87 -21.54 15.00
N ARG A 111 16.99 -20.86 15.30
CA ARG A 111 17.02 -19.55 15.96
C ARG A 111 17.18 -18.46 14.89
N LEU A 112 16.28 -17.48 14.92
CA LEU A 112 16.21 -16.37 13.98
C LEU A 112 16.58 -15.09 14.72
N LYS A 113 17.62 -14.39 14.26
CA LYS A 113 18.04 -13.09 14.76
C LYS A 113 17.35 -11.99 13.97
N TYR A 114 16.76 -11.03 14.68
CA TYR A 114 16.10 -9.86 14.10
C TYR A 114 17.12 -8.95 13.40
N GLU A 115 16.77 -8.46 12.20
CA GLU A 115 17.54 -7.43 11.48
C GLU A 115 16.74 -6.14 11.30
N ARG A 116 15.49 -6.25 10.81
CA ARG A 116 14.60 -5.12 10.51
C ARG A 116 13.14 -5.56 10.41
N HIS A 117 12.21 -4.62 10.42
CA HIS A 117 10.83 -4.86 9.99
C HIS A 117 10.38 -3.81 8.96
N VAL A 118 9.23 -4.03 8.33
CA VAL A 118 8.53 -3.07 7.45
C VAL A 118 7.05 -3.08 7.84
N GLU A 119 6.44 -1.90 8.00
CA GLU A 119 4.98 -1.76 8.14
C GLU A 119 4.39 -1.28 6.81
N HIS A 120 3.23 -1.82 6.41
CA HIS A 120 2.59 -1.54 5.12
C HIS A 120 1.23 -0.87 5.25
N GLU A 121 0.83 -0.18 4.19
CA GLU A 121 -0.32 0.74 4.16
C GLU A 121 -1.69 0.04 4.20
N ASP A 122 -1.73 -1.27 3.96
CA ASP A 122 -2.92 -2.13 4.07
C ASP A 122 -3.01 -2.85 5.43
N GLY A 123 -2.11 -2.52 6.36
CA GLY A 123 -2.03 -3.13 7.69
C GLY A 123 -1.26 -4.46 7.74
N ASN A 124 -0.67 -4.91 6.62
CA ASN A 124 0.33 -5.97 6.66
C ASN A 124 1.64 -5.45 7.27
N TRP A 125 2.47 -6.34 7.81
CA TRP A 125 3.83 -6.00 8.23
C TRP A 125 4.77 -7.20 8.06
N THR A 126 6.05 -6.93 7.77
CA THR A 126 7.04 -7.96 7.49
C THR A 126 8.21 -7.89 8.46
N TRP A 127 8.46 -8.98 9.16
CA TRP A 127 9.64 -9.22 9.98
C TRP A 127 10.76 -9.80 9.11
N VAL A 128 11.99 -9.30 9.26
CA VAL A 128 13.17 -9.76 8.51
C VAL A 128 14.33 -10.04 9.45
N GLY A 129 15.03 -11.15 9.20
CA GLY A 129 16.16 -11.57 10.01
C GLY A 129 17.05 -12.63 9.35
N SER A 130 18.07 -13.05 10.09
CA SER A 130 19.04 -14.09 9.70
C SER A 130 18.91 -15.35 10.57
N VAL A 131 19.23 -16.52 10.01
CA VAL A 131 19.42 -17.74 10.80
C VAL A 131 20.72 -17.63 11.61
N ASP A 132 20.67 -17.93 12.91
CA ASP A 132 21.85 -17.84 13.76
C ASP A 132 22.96 -18.81 13.34
N GLY A 133 24.20 -18.31 13.34
CA GLY A 133 25.39 -19.04 12.90
C GLY A 133 25.52 -19.28 11.39
N GLN A 134 24.59 -18.80 10.56
CA GLN A 134 24.54 -19.11 9.12
C GLN A 134 24.54 -17.85 8.24
N PRO A 135 25.73 -17.37 7.78
CA PRO A 135 25.82 -16.20 6.90
C PRO A 135 25.05 -16.41 5.59
N GLY A 136 24.22 -15.43 5.20
CA GLY A 136 23.38 -15.48 3.99
C GLY A 136 22.06 -16.24 4.12
N ALA A 137 21.85 -16.98 5.22
CA ALA A 137 20.58 -17.65 5.50
C ALA A 137 19.57 -16.65 6.10
N LYS A 138 18.51 -16.35 5.35
CA LYS A 138 17.48 -15.37 5.74
C LYS A 138 16.17 -16.01 6.20
N ALA A 139 15.43 -15.23 6.98
CA ALA A 139 14.01 -15.41 7.24
C ALA A 139 13.26 -14.11 6.95
N VAL A 140 12.24 -14.19 6.09
CA VAL A 140 11.31 -13.09 5.78
C VAL A 140 9.91 -13.60 6.12
N LEU A 141 9.19 -12.93 7.01
CA LEU A 141 7.88 -13.35 7.52
C LEU A 141 6.88 -12.20 7.41
N THR A 142 5.84 -12.34 6.61
CA THR A 142 4.82 -11.31 6.36
C THR A 142 3.52 -11.69 7.04
N PHE A 143 3.07 -10.81 7.94
CA PHE A 143 1.84 -10.92 8.70
C PHE A 143 0.77 -10.03 8.09
N GLY A 144 -0.47 -10.51 8.15
CA GLY A 144 -1.65 -9.76 7.75
C GLY A 144 -2.88 -10.14 8.57
N PRO A 145 -4.00 -9.41 8.42
CA PRO A 145 -5.18 -9.57 9.29
C PRO A 145 -5.77 -10.99 9.35
N LYS A 146 -5.52 -11.83 8.34
CA LYS A 146 -6.01 -13.21 8.21
C LYS A 146 -4.98 -14.22 7.72
N ALA A 147 -3.69 -13.86 7.66
CA ALA A 147 -2.64 -14.72 7.15
C ALA A 147 -1.28 -14.44 7.77
N VAL A 148 -0.41 -15.44 7.68
CA VAL A 148 1.04 -15.29 7.70
C VAL A 148 1.64 -16.09 6.54
N PHE A 149 2.63 -15.51 5.87
CA PHE A 149 3.49 -16.18 4.89
C PHE A 149 4.95 -15.97 5.27
N GLY A 150 5.84 -16.87 4.84
CA GLY A 150 7.24 -16.72 5.20
C GLY A 150 8.19 -17.66 4.48
N SER A 151 9.35 -17.14 4.08
CA SER A 151 10.46 -17.90 3.51
C SER A 151 11.57 -18.02 4.55
N ILE A 152 11.96 -19.24 4.93
CA ILE A 152 13.08 -19.50 5.84
C ILE A 152 14.07 -20.42 5.14
N ARG A 153 15.34 -19.99 5.05
CA ARG A 153 16.35 -20.66 4.22
C ARG A 153 17.65 -20.95 5.00
N PRO A 154 17.68 -21.99 5.85
CA PRO A 154 18.89 -22.36 6.56
C PRO A 154 19.91 -22.98 5.60
N ALA A 155 21.17 -22.54 5.71
CA ALA A 155 22.25 -22.97 4.83
C ALA A 155 22.51 -24.48 4.91
N GLY A 156 22.70 -25.14 3.76
CA GLY A 156 22.90 -26.59 3.67
C GLY A 156 21.64 -27.42 3.96
N SER A 157 20.45 -26.82 3.88
CA SER A 157 19.16 -27.50 4.07
C SER A 157 18.12 -27.01 3.07
N ALA A 158 17.04 -27.78 2.89
CA ALA A 158 15.92 -27.32 2.08
C ALA A 158 15.26 -26.09 2.72
N ALA A 159 15.09 -25.03 1.95
CA ALA A 159 14.20 -23.93 2.29
C ALA A 159 12.80 -24.47 2.61
N PHE A 160 12.19 -23.96 3.67
CA PHE A 160 10.85 -24.33 4.10
C PHE A 160 10.01 -23.09 4.34
N ASN A 161 8.73 -23.20 4.01
CA ASN A 161 7.86 -22.04 3.87
C ASN A 161 6.77 -22.08 4.95
N VAL A 162 6.46 -20.94 5.54
CA VAL A 162 5.20 -20.72 6.24
C VAL A 162 4.16 -20.30 5.21
N THR A 163 3.05 -21.00 5.18
CA THR A 163 1.92 -20.67 4.30
C THR A 163 0.63 -20.58 5.08
N THR A 164 -0.29 -19.71 4.65
CA THR A 164 -1.69 -19.74 5.07
C THR A 164 -2.54 -20.35 3.97
N MET A 165 -3.31 -21.40 4.31
CA MET A 165 -4.30 -22.01 3.43
C MET A 165 -5.57 -22.30 4.23
N GLY A 166 -6.74 -21.93 3.70
CA GLY A 166 -8.03 -22.17 4.37
C GLY A 166 -8.16 -21.53 5.76
N GLY A 167 -7.45 -20.43 6.02
CA GLY A 167 -7.43 -19.73 7.31
C GLY A 167 -6.55 -20.38 8.39
N ARG A 168 -5.70 -21.35 8.04
CA ARG A 168 -4.73 -21.99 8.95
C ARG A 168 -3.31 -21.83 8.43
N ALA A 169 -2.35 -21.68 9.35
CA ALA A 169 -0.93 -21.68 9.04
C ALA A 169 -0.38 -23.11 8.97
N TYR A 170 0.53 -23.34 8.03
CA TYR A 170 1.26 -24.59 7.86
C TYR A 170 2.75 -24.30 7.59
N MET A 171 3.60 -25.22 8.02
CA MET A 171 4.97 -25.34 7.51
C MET A 171 4.95 -26.32 6.34
N VAL A 172 5.38 -25.89 5.15
CA VAL A 172 5.49 -26.77 3.97
C VAL A 172 6.88 -27.37 3.92
N ASN A 173 6.93 -28.70 3.80
CA ASN A 173 8.14 -29.47 3.55
C ASN A 173 7.96 -30.28 2.26
N ASN A 174 8.79 -30.02 1.26
CA ASN A 174 8.72 -30.69 -0.04
C ASN A 174 9.75 -31.79 -0.14
N ASP A 175 9.31 -33.01 -0.44
CA ASP A 175 10.18 -34.14 -0.67
C ASP A 175 10.89 -33.98 -2.03
N ARG A 176 12.14 -33.51 -1.98
CA ARG A 176 13.00 -33.31 -3.17
C ARG A 176 13.11 -34.56 -4.05
N SER A 177 13.02 -35.77 -3.48
CA SER A 177 13.08 -37.02 -4.27
C SER A 177 11.82 -37.29 -5.11
N LYS A 178 10.75 -36.51 -4.88
CA LYS A 178 9.49 -36.53 -5.63
C LYS A 178 9.22 -35.24 -6.38
N LEU A 179 10.14 -34.27 -6.34
CA LEU A 179 10.05 -33.07 -7.17
C LEU A 179 10.68 -33.34 -8.53
N VAL A 180 10.10 -32.74 -9.56
CA VAL A 180 10.79 -32.43 -10.81
C VAL A 180 10.94 -30.91 -10.87
N ASP A 181 11.99 -30.44 -11.54
CA ASP A 181 12.13 -29.02 -11.82
C ASP A 181 10.99 -28.56 -12.75
N ALA A 182 10.62 -27.28 -12.69
CA ALA A 182 9.57 -26.75 -13.55
C ALA A 182 9.95 -26.93 -15.04
N PRO A 183 8.99 -27.13 -15.96
CA PRO A 183 9.28 -27.20 -17.38
C PRO A 183 9.97 -25.91 -17.83
N ILE A 184 11.25 -26.03 -18.19
CA ILE A 184 12.01 -24.97 -18.86
C ILE A 184 11.71 -25.15 -20.35
N ASP A 185 10.50 -24.75 -20.77
CA ASP A 185 10.26 -24.47 -22.18
C ASP A 185 11.11 -23.23 -22.56
N GLY A 186 11.61 -23.17 -23.79
CA GLY A 186 12.44 -22.06 -24.28
C GLY A 186 11.70 -20.72 -24.44
N ASP A 187 10.47 -20.66 -23.92
CA ASP A 187 9.43 -19.66 -24.16
C ASP A 187 9.10 -18.86 -22.87
N ASP A 188 9.76 -19.18 -21.73
CA ASP A 188 9.66 -18.46 -20.43
C ASP A 188 10.25 -17.03 -20.45
N VAL A 189 10.87 -16.64 -21.56
CA VAL A 189 11.59 -15.36 -21.71
C VAL A 189 11.17 -14.68 -22.99
N ALA A 190 10.69 -13.44 -22.91
CA ALA A 190 10.19 -12.73 -24.08
C ALA A 190 11.12 -11.61 -24.61
N SER A 191 11.90 -11.91 -25.66
CA SER A 191 12.79 -10.94 -26.31
C SER A 191 12.09 -10.03 -27.33
N LEU A 192 12.70 -8.90 -27.65
CA LEU A 192 12.12 -7.81 -28.44
C LEU A 192 13.01 -7.41 -29.63
N ASP A 193 12.53 -7.60 -30.86
CA ASP A 193 13.02 -6.82 -32.00
C ASP A 193 12.30 -5.46 -32.01
N THR A 194 13.09 -4.39 -31.88
CA THR A 194 12.61 -3.02 -31.70
C THR A 194 12.08 -2.38 -32.99
N ALA A 195 12.37 -2.92 -34.18
CA ALA A 195 12.09 -2.23 -35.44
C ALA A 195 10.60 -2.21 -35.88
N PRO A 196 9.82 -3.33 -35.87
CA PRO A 196 8.48 -3.33 -36.50
C PRO A 196 7.31 -3.20 -35.51
N VAL A 197 7.36 -3.93 -34.38
CA VAL A 197 6.18 -4.16 -33.53
C VAL A 197 5.85 -2.94 -32.67
N ALA A 198 6.87 -2.26 -32.14
CA ALA A 198 6.72 -1.04 -31.35
C ALA A 198 5.94 0.03 -32.11
N ALA A 199 6.19 0.21 -33.42
CA ALA A 199 5.46 1.18 -34.25
C ALA A 199 3.97 0.84 -34.45
N ALA A 200 3.59 -0.45 -34.41
CA ALA A 200 2.20 -0.87 -34.54
C ALA A 200 1.40 -0.69 -33.23
N VAL A 201 2.01 -1.06 -32.10
CA VAL A 201 1.42 -0.87 -30.75
C VAL A 201 1.34 0.61 -30.39
N ASP A 202 2.39 1.39 -30.67
CA ASP A 202 2.41 2.85 -30.52
C ASP A 202 1.30 3.53 -31.34
N GLN A 203 1.11 3.14 -32.60
CA GLN A 203 0.03 3.66 -33.43
C GLN A 203 -1.39 3.25 -32.99
N ALA A 204 -1.53 2.19 -32.19
CA ALA A 204 -2.80 1.85 -31.54
C ALA A 204 -3.00 2.67 -30.26
N MET A 205 -1.97 2.78 -29.41
CA MET A 205 -2.01 3.50 -28.14
C MET A 205 -2.15 5.02 -28.32
N LYS A 206 -1.45 5.63 -29.29
CA LYS A 206 -1.56 7.07 -29.61
C LYS A 206 -2.95 7.48 -30.11
N ARG A 207 -3.79 6.54 -30.60
CA ARG A 207 -5.21 6.81 -30.92
C ARG A 207 -6.10 6.92 -29.67
N LYS A 208 -5.65 6.41 -28.51
CA LYS A 208 -6.33 6.51 -27.20
C LYS A 208 -5.76 7.65 -26.33
N ALA A 209 -4.51 8.06 -26.57
CA ALA A 209 -3.75 9.00 -25.73
C ALA A 209 -3.55 10.43 -26.31
N ALA A 210 -4.45 10.89 -27.19
CA ALA A 210 -4.29 12.15 -27.94
C ALA A 210 -4.65 13.43 -27.14
N SER A 211 -4.08 13.64 -25.95
CA SER A 211 -4.19 14.91 -25.20
C SER A 211 -2.97 15.19 -24.31
N GLY A 212 -2.19 16.22 -24.67
CA GLY A 212 -1.08 16.74 -23.86
C GLY A 212 0.31 16.24 -24.27
N SER A 213 0.95 16.93 -25.21
CA SER A 213 2.34 16.70 -25.58
C SER A 213 3.28 17.73 -24.95
N VAL A 214 4.37 17.27 -24.35
CA VAL A 214 5.52 18.08 -23.94
C VAL A 214 6.77 17.41 -24.49
N SER A 215 7.67 18.18 -25.10
CA SER A 215 8.92 17.69 -25.69
C SER A 215 10.08 17.95 -24.75
N LEU A 216 10.88 16.91 -24.48
CA LEU A 216 12.14 17.03 -23.74
C LEU A 216 13.34 17.01 -24.70
N ARG A 217 14.39 17.75 -24.34
CA ARG A 217 15.68 17.76 -25.02
C ARG A 217 16.71 16.99 -24.21
N THR A 218 17.69 16.43 -24.91
CA THR A 218 18.82 15.72 -24.32
C THR A 218 19.73 16.62 -23.47
N SER A 219 20.21 16.09 -22.35
CA SER A 219 21.42 16.56 -21.67
C SER A 219 22.07 15.41 -20.89
N SER A 220 23.36 15.54 -20.58
CA SER A 220 24.25 14.43 -20.22
C SER A 220 24.34 14.14 -18.73
N ALA A 221 24.58 12.85 -18.42
CA ALA A 221 25.22 12.29 -17.22
C ALA A 221 25.53 13.27 -16.06
N GLN A 222 24.80 13.10 -14.95
CA GLN A 222 25.06 13.77 -13.69
C GLN A 222 25.01 12.73 -12.56
N ALA A 223 26.05 12.64 -11.74
CA ALA A 223 26.20 11.59 -10.74
C ALA A 223 25.93 12.13 -9.32
N ALA A 224 24.96 11.54 -8.61
CA ALA A 224 24.93 11.43 -7.14
C ALA A 224 23.72 10.59 -6.64
N THR A 225 24.02 9.45 -6.01
CA THR A 225 23.35 8.92 -4.80
C THR A 225 21.82 9.12 -4.67
N ALA A 226 21.03 8.30 -5.38
CA ALA A 226 19.64 8.04 -5.04
C ALA A 226 19.28 6.59 -5.40
N THR A 227 18.89 5.79 -4.40
CA THR A 227 18.34 4.43 -4.60
C THR A 227 17.14 4.49 -5.53
N SER A 228 17.13 3.71 -6.60
CA SER A 228 16.03 3.74 -7.57
C SER A 228 14.83 2.90 -7.11
N THR A 229 13.66 3.52 -6.95
CA THR A 229 12.42 2.82 -6.59
C THR A 229 11.54 2.66 -7.82
N VAL A 230 11.32 1.43 -8.25
CA VAL A 230 10.43 1.07 -9.37
C VAL A 230 9.02 0.86 -8.84
N ASP A 231 8.03 1.59 -9.36
CA ASP A 231 6.63 1.46 -8.93
C ASP A 231 5.93 0.32 -9.68
N ILE A 232 5.32 -0.62 -8.96
CA ILE A 232 4.71 -1.83 -9.55
C ILE A 232 3.22 -1.97 -9.17
N VAL A 233 2.41 -2.46 -10.11
CA VAL A 233 1.02 -2.89 -9.85
C VAL A 233 0.90 -4.39 -10.06
N LEU A 234 0.33 -5.10 -9.08
CA LEU A 234 0.12 -6.53 -9.15
C LEU A 234 -1.36 -6.85 -9.41
N GLY A 235 -1.64 -7.53 -10.52
CA GLY A 235 -2.92 -8.18 -10.75
C GLY A 235 -3.01 -9.50 -9.99
N TYR A 236 -4.18 -9.87 -9.49
CA TYR A 236 -4.41 -11.20 -8.90
C TYR A 236 -5.77 -11.78 -9.30
N THR A 237 -5.81 -13.07 -9.62
CA THR A 237 -7.02 -13.72 -10.12
C THR A 237 -7.97 -14.21 -9.03
N ASP A 238 -9.23 -14.41 -9.41
CA ASP A 238 -10.24 -15.06 -8.55
C ASP A 238 -9.81 -16.48 -8.11
N GLY A 239 -9.03 -17.19 -8.94
CA GLY A 239 -8.42 -18.46 -8.56
C GLY A 239 -7.40 -18.32 -7.45
N LEU A 240 -6.51 -17.31 -7.48
CA LEU A 240 -5.53 -17.07 -6.42
C LEU A 240 -6.22 -16.74 -5.09
N VAL A 241 -7.27 -15.90 -5.13
CA VAL A 241 -8.13 -15.61 -3.96
C VAL A 241 -8.76 -16.88 -3.39
N THR A 242 -9.22 -17.78 -4.26
CA THR A 242 -9.84 -19.05 -3.86
C THR A 242 -8.82 -20.03 -3.27
N PHE A 243 -7.64 -20.15 -3.89
CA PHE A 243 -6.53 -21.02 -3.48
C PHE A 243 -5.98 -20.66 -2.08
N LEU A 244 -5.80 -19.36 -1.81
CA LEU A 244 -5.34 -18.85 -0.51
C LEU A 244 -6.46 -18.75 0.54
N GLY A 245 -7.72 -18.99 0.13
CA GLY A 245 -8.89 -19.03 1.01
C GLY A 245 -9.45 -17.66 1.40
N GLY A 246 -9.12 -16.59 0.66
CA GLY A 246 -9.67 -15.25 0.85
C GLY A 246 -8.77 -14.12 0.36
N GLU A 247 -9.38 -12.95 0.16
CA GLU A 247 -8.73 -11.79 -0.46
C GLU A 247 -7.70 -11.11 0.44
N SER A 248 -7.92 -11.09 1.76
CA SER A 248 -6.91 -10.64 2.72
C SER A 248 -5.65 -11.52 2.67
N GLN A 249 -5.82 -12.83 2.50
CA GLN A 249 -4.71 -13.76 2.37
C GLN A 249 -3.98 -13.59 1.03
N ALA A 250 -4.69 -13.32 -0.06
CA ALA A 250 -4.09 -12.95 -1.35
C ALA A 250 -3.25 -11.66 -1.24
N LEU A 251 -3.79 -10.59 -0.66
CA LEU A 251 -3.05 -9.33 -0.45
C LEU A 251 -1.80 -9.55 0.42
N THR A 252 -1.92 -10.30 1.53
CA THR A 252 -0.76 -10.63 2.39
C THR A 252 0.31 -11.43 1.62
N ARG A 253 -0.09 -12.35 0.72
CA ARG A 253 0.85 -13.13 -0.12
C ARG A 253 1.53 -12.24 -1.16
N LEU A 254 0.80 -11.34 -1.83
CA LEU A 254 1.39 -10.39 -2.77
C LEU A 254 2.43 -9.50 -2.10
N GLN A 255 2.11 -8.94 -0.92
CA GLN A 255 3.06 -8.13 -0.16
C GLN A 255 4.29 -8.95 0.30
N HIS A 256 4.10 -10.22 0.64
CA HIS A 256 5.21 -11.13 0.95
C HIS A 256 6.18 -11.31 -0.23
N LEU A 257 5.65 -11.54 -1.44
CA LEU A 257 6.48 -11.68 -2.65
C LEU A 257 7.27 -10.39 -2.96
N VAL A 258 6.67 -9.22 -2.70
CA VAL A 258 7.31 -7.89 -2.87
C VAL A 258 8.43 -7.67 -1.85
N ASP A 259 8.21 -8.00 -0.58
CA ASP A 259 9.25 -7.87 0.45
C ASP A 259 10.39 -8.88 0.27
N LEU A 260 10.08 -10.09 -0.20
CA LEU A 260 11.08 -11.10 -0.56
C LEU A 260 11.94 -10.63 -1.76
N THR A 261 11.31 -9.98 -2.75
CA THR A 261 11.99 -9.35 -3.89
C THR A 261 12.92 -8.21 -3.43
N ASN A 262 12.43 -7.33 -2.54
CA ASN A 262 13.25 -6.27 -1.96
C ASN A 262 14.40 -6.80 -1.09
N GLN A 263 14.19 -7.89 -0.36
CA GLN A 263 15.27 -8.54 0.40
C GLN A 263 16.33 -9.14 -0.52
N ALA A 264 15.93 -9.71 -1.66
CA ALA A 264 16.87 -10.18 -2.67
C ALA A 264 17.76 -9.04 -3.20
N TYR A 265 17.21 -7.86 -3.50
CA TYR A 265 18.02 -6.70 -3.92
C TYR A 265 19.05 -6.30 -2.85
N VAL A 266 18.64 -6.23 -1.58
CA VAL A 266 19.53 -5.91 -0.45
C VAL A 266 20.68 -6.92 -0.33
N ASP A 267 20.39 -8.22 -0.32
CA ASP A 267 21.42 -9.25 -0.20
C ASP A 267 22.31 -9.36 -1.45
N SER A 268 21.80 -8.94 -2.62
CA SER A 268 22.54 -8.86 -3.88
C SER A 268 23.38 -7.58 -4.04
N ARG A 269 23.29 -6.63 -3.12
CA ARG A 269 23.86 -5.26 -3.22
C ARG A 269 23.39 -4.49 -4.47
N VAL A 270 22.08 -4.52 -4.71
CA VAL A 270 21.41 -3.70 -5.72
C VAL A 270 20.97 -2.37 -5.09
N ASP A 271 21.23 -1.25 -5.77
CA ASP A 271 21.00 0.14 -5.32
C ASP A 271 19.58 0.62 -5.68
N GLY A 272 18.59 -0.20 -5.31
CA GLY A 272 17.19 0.01 -5.69
C GLY A 272 16.20 -0.88 -4.96
N SER A 273 14.91 -0.62 -5.19
CA SER A 273 13.78 -1.35 -4.61
C SER A 273 12.58 -1.35 -5.56
N VAL A 274 11.62 -2.24 -5.31
CA VAL A 274 10.28 -2.22 -5.92
C VAL A 274 9.23 -1.84 -4.89
N ARG A 275 8.24 -1.05 -5.29
CA ARG A 275 7.15 -0.58 -4.41
C ARG A 275 5.79 -0.97 -4.99
N LEU A 276 5.01 -1.74 -4.24
CA LEU A 276 3.64 -2.08 -4.60
C LEU A 276 2.75 -0.85 -4.47
N VAL A 277 2.33 -0.26 -5.60
CA VAL A 277 1.50 0.96 -5.59
C VAL A 277 -0.01 0.69 -5.70
N ARG A 278 -0.37 -0.52 -6.15
CA ARG A 278 -1.72 -1.09 -6.12
C ARG A 278 -1.68 -2.60 -6.33
N ALA A 279 -2.49 -3.34 -5.58
CA ALA A 279 -2.93 -4.68 -5.98
C ALA A 279 -4.34 -4.61 -6.60
N VAL A 280 -4.64 -5.38 -7.65
CA VAL A 280 -5.92 -5.35 -8.39
C VAL A 280 -6.45 -6.76 -8.62
N ARG A 281 -7.63 -7.05 -8.09
CA ARG A 281 -8.37 -8.28 -8.39
C ARG A 281 -8.89 -8.27 -9.84
N VAL A 282 -8.63 -9.32 -10.60
CA VAL A 282 -9.03 -9.45 -12.02
C VAL A 282 -9.73 -10.79 -12.30
N ALA A 283 -10.82 -10.74 -13.07
CA ALA A 283 -11.59 -11.92 -13.47
C ALA A 283 -11.02 -12.59 -14.73
N TYR A 284 -9.70 -12.85 -14.73
CA TYR A 284 -8.96 -13.49 -15.82
C TYR A 284 -8.78 -15.00 -15.56
N SER A 285 -8.54 -15.79 -16.61
CA SER A 285 -8.41 -17.25 -16.48
C SER A 285 -7.03 -17.70 -15.97
N ASP A 286 -7.05 -18.70 -15.10
CA ASP A 286 -5.85 -19.38 -14.62
C ASP A 286 -5.43 -20.56 -15.52
N THR A 287 -6.30 -20.97 -16.46
CA THR A 287 -6.14 -22.15 -17.33
C THR A 287 -5.51 -21.84 -18.71
N THR A 288 -4.71 -20.78 -18.80
CA THR A 288 -4.02 -20.35 -20.04
C THR A 288 -2.52 -20.36 -19.79
N THR A 289 -1.71 -20.64 -20.82
CA THR A 289 -0.23 -20.60 -20.68
C THR A 289 0.23 -19.23 -20.20
N ASN A 290 1.40 -19.19 -19.54
CA ASN A 290 1.97 -17.92 -19.09
C ASN A 290 2.14 -16.94 -20.26
N GLU A 291 2.58 -17.41 -21.43
CA GLU A 291 2.70 -16.58 -22.64
C GLU A 291 1.34 -16.06 -23.13
N GLN A 292 0.31 -16.92 -23.19
CA GLN A 292 -1.05 -16.49 -23.55
C GLN A 292 -1.58 -15.40 -22.60
N ALA A 293 -1.26 -15.50 -21.32
CA ALA A 293 -1.56 -14.49 -20.34
C ALA A 293 -0.71 -13.21 -20.56
N LEU A 294 0.57 -13.31 -20.91
CA LEU A 294 1.44 -12.17 -21.19
C LEU A 294 1.04 -11.42 -22.47
N PHE A 295 0.68 -12.14 -23.54
CA PHE A 295 0.19 -11.53 -24.78
C PHE A 295 -1.16 -10.85 -24.57
N ALA A 296 -2.08 -11.50 -23.84
CA ALA A 296 -3.38 -10.92 -23.46
C ALA A 296 -3.24 -9.71 -22.52
N LEU A 297 -2.26 -9.74 -21.61
CA LEU A 297 -1.88 -8.63 -20.75
C LEU A 297 -1.34 -7.47 -21.59
N THR A 298 -0.27 -7.70 -22.35
CA THR A 298 0.40 -6.66 -23.14
C THR A 298 -0.53 -6.01 -24.18
N GLY A 299 -1.40 -6.82 -24.82
CA GLY A 299 -2.27 -6.40 -25.91
C GLY A 299 -1.68 -6.71 -27.29
N VAL A 300 -1.09 -7.91 -27.43
CA VAL A 300 -0.52 -8.42 -28.68
C VAL A 300 -1.09 -9.80 -29.03
N SER A 301 -0.94 -10.21 -30.28
CA SER A 301 -1.21 -11.55 -30.77
C SER A 301 -0.13 -11.92 -31.79
N CYS A 302 0.54 -13.04 -31.57
CA CYS A 302 1.68 -13.51 -32.37
C CYS A 302 1.27 -14.80 -33.12
N THR A 303 1.63 -14.91 -34.41
CA THR A 303 1.02 -15.94 -35.30
C THR A 303 2.02 -16.84 -36.05
N THR A 304 2.84 -17.55 -35.27
CA THR A 304 3.55 -18.83 -35.55
C THR A 304 4.05 -19.33 -34.18
N VAL A 305 4.25 -20.63 -33.85
CA VAL A 305 4.45 -21.83 -34.68
C VAL A 305 3.45 -22.96 -34.29
N ASN A 306 3.90 -24.23 -34.15
CA ASN A 306 3.11 -25.41 -33.79
C ASN A 306 2.81 -25.46 -32.26
N PRO A 307 1.87 -26.31 -31.80
CA PRO A 307 1.66 -26.53 -30.37
C PRO A 307 2.95 -26.96 -29.66
N GLY A 308 3.39 -26.17 -28.67
CA GLY A 308 4.61 -26.42 -27.91
C GLY A 308 5.89 -25.70 -28.40
N GLN A 309 5.78 -24.68 -29.28
CA GLN A 309 6.88 -23.72 -29.54
C GLN A 309 6.31 -22.34 -29.97
N VAL A 310 6.53 -21.28 -29.18
CA VAL A 310 6.27 -19.89 -29.57
C VAL A 310 7.56 -19.07 -29.57
N ARG A 311 8.36 -19.34 -30.59
CA ARG A 311 9.49 -18.49 -31.02
C ARG A 311 9.09 -17.00 -31.05
N LEU A 312 10.00 -16.12 -30.62
CA LEU A 312 9.81 -14.67 -30.66
C LEU A 312 10.58 -14.02 -31.83
N PRO A 313 10.47 -12.70 -32.11
CA PRO A 313 10.63 -12.18 -33.48
C PRO A 313 11.93 -12.52 -34.23
N SER A 314 13.08 -12.65 -33.57
CA SER A 314 14.35 -13.09 -34.19
C SER A 314 14.28 -14.53 -34.75
N ARG A 315 13.40 -15.36 -34.20
CA ARG A 315 13.15 -16.76 -34.54
C ARG A 315 11.91 -16.96 -35.44
N GLY A 316 11.43 -15.92 -36.13
CA GLY A 316 10.50 -16.04 -37.26
C GLY A 316 9.00 -15.91 -36.97
N VAL A 317 8.62 -15.10 -35.98
CA VAL A 317 7.21 -14.92 -35.58
C VAL A 317 6.79 -13.45 -35.62
N ASN A 318 5.64 -13.18 -36.26
CA ASN A 318 5.08 -11.84 -36.36
C ASN A 318 4.05 -11.60 -35.24
N CYS A 319 4.28 -10.56 -34.43
CA CYS A 319 3.33 -10.07 -33.43
C CYS A 319 2.59 -8.82 -33.94
N LEU A 320 1.28 -8.79 -33.75
CA LEU A 320 0.38 -7.69 -34.10
C LEU A 320 -0.35 -7.16 -32.86
N ALA A 321 -0.73 -5.89 -32.87
CA ALA A 321 -1.53 -5.31 -31.80
C ALA A 321 -2.93 -5.97 -31.73
N ALA A 322 -3.37 -6.32 -30.52
CA ALA A 322 -4.61 -7.05 -30.26
C ALA A 322 -5.46 -6.37 -29.18
N THR A 323 -6.77 -6.61 -29.21
CA THR A 323 -7.70 -6.10 -28.19
C THR A 323 -7.48 -6.84 -26.87
N ARG A 324 -7.03 -6.13 -25.82
CA ARG A 324 -6.90 -6.71 -24.48
C ARG A 324 -8.26 -7.18 -23.94
N PRO A 325 -8.31 -8.33 -23.23
CA PRO A 325 -9.54 -8.78 -22.58
C PRO A 325 -10.04 -7.76 -21.53
N ALA A 326 -11.34 -7.50 -21.52
CA ALA A 326 -11.96 -6.56 -20.57
C ALA A 326 -11.73 -6.94 -19.09
N ALA A 327 -11.45 -8.21 -18.80
CA ALA A 327 -11.05 -8.71 -17.49
C ALA A 327 -9.73 -8.11 -16.96
N LEU A 328 -8.82 -7.68 -17.86
CA LEU A 328 -7.51 -7.12 -17.50
C LEU A 328 -7.49 -5.58 -17.54
N GLU A 329 -8.41 -4.90 -18.22
CA GLU A 329 -8.43 -3.41 -18.25
C GLU A 329 -8.46 -2.73 -16.85
N PRO A 330 -9.00 -3.32 -15.74
CA PRO A 330 -8.83 -2.76 -14.39
C PRO A 330 -7.36 -2.63 -13.94
N LEU A 331 -6.51 -3.57 -14.36
CA LEU A 331 -5.07 -3.57 -14.08
C LEU A 331 -4.35 -2.44 -14.84
N PHE A 332 -4.79 -2.17 -16.08
CA PHE A 332 -4.33 -1.02 -16.87
C PHE A 332 -4.79 0.32 -16.29
N ALA A 333 -6.06 0.40 -15.89
CA ALA A 333 -6.58 1.57 -15.19
C ALA A 333 -5.77 1.87 -13.92
N ALA A 334 -5.37 0.85 -13.15
CA ALA A 334 -4.49 1.03 -12.01
C ALA A 334 -3.07 1.49 -12.41
N ARG A 335 -2.44 0.91 -13.43
CA ARG A 335 -1.12 1.35 -13.94
C ARG A 335 -1.15 2.80 -14.42
N ASP A 336 -2.22 3.21 -15.12
CA ASP A 336 -2.41 4.57 -15.62
C ASP A 336 -2.76 5.58 -14.51
N GLN A 337 -3.50 5.18 -13.47
CA GLN A 337 -3.85 6.02 -12.31
C GLN A 337 -2.65 6.26 -11.40
N THR A 338 -1.90 5.21 -11.06
CA THR A 338 -0.72 5.27 -10.18
C THR A 338 0.55 5.70 -10.89
N GLY A 339 0.58 5.64 -12.22
CA GLY A 339 1.77 5.92 -13.02
C GLY A 339 2.86 4.87 -12.82
N ALA A 340 2.50 3.60 -12.60
CA ALA A 340 3.44 2.54 -12.28
C ALA A 340 4.28 2.09 -13.49
N ASP A 341 5.55 1.84 -13.23
CA ASP A 341 6.58 1.46 -14.20
C ASP A 341 6.40 0.04 -14.71
N LEU A 342 6.08 -0.92 -13.84
CA LEU A 342 5.90 -2.35 -14.19
C LEU A 342 4.54 -2.90 -13.74
N VAL A 343 4.09 -3.97 -14.40
CA VAL A 343 2.87 -4.71 -14.06
C VAL A 343 3.09 -6.21 -14.16
N SER A 344 2.75 -6.94 -13.10
CA SER A 344 2.75 -8.41 -13.12
C SER A 344 1.36 -8.95 -12.82
N LEU A 345 0.94 -10.00 -13.54
CA LEU A 345 -0.29 -10.75 -13.25
C LEU A 345 0.02 -12.00 -12.44
N VAL A 346 -0.42 -12.08 -11.19
CA VAL A 346 -0.20 -13.21 -10.28
C VAL A 346 -1.39 -14.17 -10.30
N ARG A 347 -1.11 -15.46 -10.53
CA ARG A 347 -2.08 -16.56 -10.66
C ARG A 347 -1.71 -17.71 -9.72
N PRO A 348 -2.63 -18.60 -9.33
CA PRO A 348 -2.25 -19.86 -8.68
C PRO A 348 -1.59 -20.77 -9.71
N PHE A 349 -0.48 -21.41 -9.36
CA PHE A 349 0.20 -22.34 -10.25
C PHE A 349 -0.66 -23.56 -10.61
N GLN A 350 -0.68 -23.94 -11.89
CA GLN A 350 -1.37 -25.13 -12.43
C GLN A 350 -0.49 -25.80 -13.49
N ASN A 351 -0.13 -27.06 -13.25
CA ASN A 351 0.83 -27.83 -14.04
C ASN A 351 0.16 -29.07 -14.65
N PRO A 352 0.15 -29.26 -15.98
CA PRO A 352 0.94 -28.56 -17.01
C PRO A 352 0.24 -27.34 -17.66
N GLU A 353 -0.95 -26.95 -17.22
CA GLU A 353 -1.82 -25.98 -17.92
C GLU A 353 -1.16 -24.62 -18.22
N GLN A 354 -0.21 -24.19 -17.38
CA GLN A 354 0.44 -22.88 -17.51
C GLN A 354 1.81 -22.94 -18.23
N GLY A 355 2.32 -24.14 -18.52
CA GLY A 355 3.69 -24.39 -18.98
C GLY A 355 4.69 -24.33 -17.82
N SER A 356 4.83 -23.15 -17.22
CA SER A 356 5.95 -22.81 -16.34
C SER A 356 5.55 -21.98 -15.12
N CYS A 357 6.55 -21.44 -14.42
CA CYS A 357 6.35 -20.62 -13.24
C CYS A 357 6.11 -19.12 -13.53
N GLY A 358 6.50 -18.62 -14.70
CA GLY A 358 6.28 -17.23 -15.08
C GLY A 358 6.68 -16.97 -16.52
N VAL A 359 6.50 -15.72 -16.96
CA VAL A 359 7.11 -15.19 -18.20
C VAL A 359 7.17 -13.67 -18.12
N GLY A 360 8.26 -13.09 -18.62
CA GLY A 360 8.46 -11.65 -18.68
C GLY A 360 9.11 -11.20 -19.98
N TRP A 361 8.72 -10.02 -20.48
CA TRP A 361 9.51 -9.36 -21.52
C TRP A 361 10.86 -8.90 -20.98
N ILE A 362 11.88 -8.91 -21.84
CA ILE A 362 13.19 -8.28 -21.63
C ILE A 362 13.30 -6.99 -22.46
N PRO A 363 12.90 -5.82 -21.92
CA PRO A 363 13.41 -4.52 -22.36
C PRO A 363 14.94 -4.51 -22.49
N GLY A 364 15.46 -4.00 -23.60
CA GLY A 364 16.90 -4.07 -23.91
C GLY A 364 17.42 -5.46 -24.32
N GLY A 365 16.56 -6.48 -24.44
CA GLY A 365 16.97 -7.82 -24.89
C GLY A 365 17.73 -7.79 -26.22
N GLY A 366 18.64 -8.74 -26.40
CA GLY A 366 19.60 -8.74 -27.52
C GLY A 366 20.64 -7.61 -27.46
N GLN A 367 20.99 -7.13 -26.26
CA GLN A 367 21.84 -5.95 -26.05
C GLN A 367 21.34 -4.67 -26.77
N THR A 368 20.01 -4.55 -26.92
CA THR A 368 19.37 -3.34 -27.45
C THR A 368 19.32 -2.23 -26.38
N VAL A 369 19.07 -1.00 -26.81
CA VAL A 369 19.00 0.14 -25.88
C VAL A 369 17.68 0.08 -25.10
N LEU A 370 17.77 -0.19 -23.80
CA LEU A 370 16.65 -0.04 -22.86
C LEU A 370 16.42 1.46 -22.60
N ASP A 371 15.27 2.01 -23.01
CA ASP A 371 14.86 3.38 -22.69
C ASP A 371 13.35 3.53 -22.41
N GLY A 372 12.87 4.77 -22.23
CA GLY A 372 11.46 5.04 -21.91
C GLY A 372 10.43 4.60 -22.97
N ASN A 373 10.86 4.27 -24.19
CA ASN A 373 9.99 3.67 -25.21
C ASN A 373 9.62 2.22 -24.88
N ASP A 374 10.42 1.53 -24.06
CA ASP A 374 10.17 0.15 -23.62
C ASP A 374 9.16 0.04 -22.47
N ALA A 375 8.65 1.16 -21.95
CA ALA A 375 7.59 1.19 -20.95
C ALA A 375 6.33 0.40 -21.37
N GLN A 376 6.10 0.26 -22.68
CA GLN A 376 5.02 -0.56 -23.25
C GLN A 376 5.23 -2.08 -23.14
N TRP A 377 6.44 -2.51 -22.76
CA TRP A 377 6.83 -3.92 -22.58
C TRP A 377 7.10 -4.28 -21.11
N GLY A 378 6.99 -3.33 -20.16
CA GLY A 378 7.09 -3.59 -18.72
C GLY A 378 5.92 -4.41 -18.15
N PHE A 379 5.83 -5.68 -18.56
CA PHE A 379 4.78 -6.64 -18.25
C PHE A 379 5.33 -8.04 -17.99
N SER A 380 4.73 -8.75 -17.03
CA SER A 380 5.05 -10.13 -16.66
C SER A 380 3.84 -10.91 -16.16
N VAL A 381 3.95 -12.24 -16.10
CA VAL A 381 2.98 -13.15 -15.48
C VAL A 381 3.73 -14.03 -14.48
N VAL A 382 3.16 -14.22 -13.29
CA VAL A 382 3.73 -15.00 -12.19
C VAL A 382 2.72 -16.06 -11.75
N SER A 383 3.16 -17.31 -11.65
CA SER A 383 2.36 -18.40 -11.11
C SER A 383 2.87 -18.81 -9.73
N ASP A 384 2.12 -18.45 -8.69
CA ASP A 384 2.46 -18.74 -7.30
C ASP A 384 1.98 -20.15 -6.91
N SER A 385 2.95 -21.00 -6.57
CA SER A 385 2.72 -22.34 -5.99
C SER A 385 2.27 -22.27 -4.52
N ASN A 386 2.45 -21.12 -3.86
CA ASN A 386 2.34 -20.95 -2.41
C ASN A 386 3.25 -21.94 -1.63
N GLY A 387 4.36 -22.36 -2.26
CA GLY A 387 5.31 -23.36 -1.76
C GLY A 387 4.83 -24.81 -1.86
N ILE A 388 3.62 -25.06 -2.37
CA ILE A 388 3.00 -26.40 -2.47
C ILE A 388 3.23 -26.94 -3.89
N ALA A 389 3.64 -28.20 -4.00
CA ALA A 389 3.87 -28.84 -5.29
C ALA A 389 2.57 -29.23 -6.00
N ASP A 390 2.48 -28.89 -7.28
CA ASP A 390 1.42 -29.36 -8.19
C ASP A 390 2.01 -30.22 -9.30
N ASN A 391 1.45 -31.42 -9.48
CA ASN A 391 1.96 -32.47 -10.38
C ASN A 391 3.51 -32.59 -10.37
N ALA A 392 4.08 -32.68 -9.16
CA ALA A 392 5.52 -32.78 -8.84
C ALA A 392 6.39 -31.53 -9.09
N VAL A 393 5.85 -30.43 -9.63
CA VAL A 393 6.57 -29.16 -9.80
C VAL A 393 6.23 -28.20 -8.65
N VAL A 394 7.20 -27.39 -8.22
CA VAL A 394 6.95 -26.28 -7.28
C VAL A 394 7.69 -25.01 -7.70
N CYS A 395 6.94 -23.96 -8.01
CA CYS A 395 7.53 -22.63 -8.25
C CYS A 395 8.12 -22.07 -6.96
N ARG A 396 9.33 -21.50 -7.05
CA ARG A 396 10.01 -20.89 -5.90
C ARG A 396 9.32 -19.59 -5.50
N GLU A 397 9.52 -19.14 -4.27
CA GLU A 397 8.82 -17.96 -3.75
C GLU A 397 9.30 -16.63 -4.34
N GLU A 398 10.46 -16.58 -5.00
CA GLU A 398 10.97 -15.36 -5.62
C GLU A 398 10.79 -15.33 -7.14
N THR A 399 9.86 -16.11 -7.71
CA THR A 399 9.45 -15.96 -9.11
C THR A 399 9.06 -14.50 -9.44
N LEU A 400 8.41 -13.76 -8.53
CA LEU A 400 8.15 -12.33 -8.76
C LEU A 400 9.45 -11.52 -8.95
N ALA A 401 10.52 -11.85 -8.21
CA ALA A 401 11.83 -11.22 -8.38
C ALA A 401 12.49 -11.61 -9.71
N HIS A 402 12.27 -12.85 -10.17
CA HIS A 402 12.73 -13.36 -11.46
C HIS A 402 12.07 -12.62 -12.63
N GLU A 403 10.74 -12.54 -12.66
CA GLU A 403 10.00 -11.86 -13.74
C GLU A 403 10.25 -10.34 -13.78
N LEU A 404 10.35 -9.70 -12.60
CA LEU A 404 10.75 -8.30 -12.53
C LEU A 404 12.21 -8.11 -12.94
N GLY A 405 13.07 -9.13 -12.76
CA GLY A 405 14.41 -9.19 -13.33
C GLY A 405 14.40 -9.12 -14.85
N HIS A 406 13.59 -9.96 -15.52
CA HIS A 406 13.40 -9.90 -16.98
C HIS A 406 12.91 -8.51 -17.43
N ASN A 407 11.87 -7.98 -16.78
CA ASN A 407 11.34 -6.65 -17.07
C ASN A 407 12.36 -5.50 -16.83
N MET A 408 13.49 -5.77 -16.18
CA MET A 408 14.61 -4.85 -15.97
C MET A 408 15.87 -5.25 -16.74
N GLY A 409 15.74 -6.03 -17.81
CA GLY A 409 16.81 -6.34 -18.76
C GLY A 409 17.70 -7.53 -18.39
N LEU A 410 17.32 -8.34 -17.40
CA LEU A 410 18.06 -9.56 -17.03
C LEU A 410 17.64 -10.76 -17.89
N GLN A 411 18.57 -11.70 -18.03
CA GLN A 411 18.39 -12.99 -18.69
C GLN A 411 18.64 -14.13 -17.69
N HIS A 412 18.17 -15.33 -18.02
CA HIS A 412 18.54 -16.61 -17.41
C HIS A 412 20.07 -16.82 -17.32
N ASP A 413 20.54 -17.94 -16.77
CA ASP A 413 21.97 -18.28 -16.87
C ASP A 413 22.36 -18.55 -18.33
N ALA A 414 23.63 -18.34 -18.66
CA ALA A 414 24.11 -18.41 -20.04
C ALA A 414 23.95 -19.78 -20.72
N ALA A 415 23.86 -20.89 -19.97
CA ALA A 415 23.65 -22.22 -20.55
C ALA A 415 22.16 -22.48 -20.83
N THR A 416 21.27 -21.98 -19.97
CA THR A 416 19.83 -21.92 -20.26
C THR A 416 19.53 -21.01 -21.45
N ALA A 417 20.14 -19.82 -21.49
CA ALA A 417 19.80 -18.79 -22.47
C ALA A 417 20.19 -19.16 -23.92
N ALA A 418 21.22 -19.98 -24.12
CA ALA A 418 21.57 -20.59 -25.41
C ALA A 418 20.68 -21.79 -25.79
N GLY A 419 19.77 -22.20 -24.88
CA GLY A 419 18.76 -23.22 -25.07
C GLY A 419 19.28 -24.56 -25.58
N SER A 420 18.51 -25.16 -26.49
CA SER A 420 18.90 -26.32 -27.31
C SER A 420 18.58 -26.09 -28.80
N ASP A 421 18.42 -24.82 -29.18
CA ASP A 421 17.93 -24.40 -30.49
C ASP A 421 19.07 -23.87 -31.36
N ASP A 422 19.96 -24.79 -31.75
CA ASP A 422 21.09 -24.52 -32.64
C ASP A 422 20.60 -24.25 -34.09
N THR A 423 20.09 -23.04 -34.33
CA THR A 423 19.58 -22.63 -35.65
C THR A 423 20.69 -22.32 -36.65
N ASN A 424 21.90 -22.07 -36.15
CA ASN A 424 23.04 -21.55 -36.91
C ASN A 424 24.14 -22.62 -37.16
N THR A 425 24.09 -23.77 -36.46
CA THR A 425 25.05 -24.89 -36.43
C THR A 425 26.43 -24.61 -35.82
N ASP A 426 26.51 -23.70 -34.83
CA ASP A 426 27.73 -23.41 -34.05
C ASP A 426 27.86 -24.21 -32.74
N GLY A 427 26.76 -24.78 -32.24
CA GLY A 427 26.71 -25.68 -31.09
C GLY A 427 26.57 -24.97 -29.74
N ASN A 428 25.35 -24.48 -29.44
CA ASN A 428 24.95 -23.88 -28.16
C ASN A 428 25.84 -22.68 -27.73
N VAL A 429 26.33 -21.88 -28.68
CA VAL A 429 26.85 -20.54 -28.38
C VAL A 429 25.66 -19.58 -28.29
N LEU A 430 25.78 -18.54 -27.46
CA LEU A 430 24.75 -17.51 -27.33
C LEU A 430 24.61 -16.71 -28.63
N ASP A 431 23.46 -16.83 -29.29
CA ASP A 431 23.07 -15.96 -30.42
C ASP A 431 22.88 -14.51 -29.92
N PRO A 432 23.07 -13.48 -30.77
CA PRO A 432 23.02 -12.07 -30.36
C PRO A 432 21.74 -11.66 -29.62
N GLU A 433 20.59 -12.26 -29.99
CA GLU A 433 19.26 -11.96 -29.47
C GLU A 433 18.91 -12.72 -28.17
N GLU A 434 19.78 -13.64 -27.72
CA GLU A 434 19.61 -14.40 -26.47
C GLU A 434 20.19 -13.68 -25.25
N TYR A 435 20.90 -12.58 -25.46
CA TYR A 435 21.43 -11.74 -24.39
C TYR A 435 20.35 -10.89 -23.71
N GLY A 436 20.57 -10.55 -22.44
CA GLY A 436 19.84 -9.46 -21.78
C GLY A 436 20.29 -8.07 -22.27
N ALA A 437 19.97 -7.02 -21.50
CA ALA A 437 20.37 -5.64 -21.77
C ALA A 437 21.90 -5.42 -21.80
N PHE A 438 22.68 -6.33 -21.22
CA PHE A 438 24.14 -6.29 -21.20
C PHE A 438 24.74 -7.71 -21.36
N PRO A 439 25.98 -7.83 -21.86
CA PRO A 439 26.69 -9.11 -21.97
C PRO A 439 26.99 -9.79 -20.61
N TYR A 440 26.68 -9.12 -19.49
CA TYR A 440 26.81 -9.63 -18.12
C TYR A 440 25.47 -9.73 -17.36
N ALA A 441 24.33 -9.63 -18.06
CA ALA A 441 23.00 -9.63 -17.47
C ALA A 441 22.42 -11.03 -17.16
N PHE A 442 23.23 -12.09 -17.25
CA PHE A 442 22.82 -13.48 -17.01
C PHE A 442 22.86 -13.85 -15.52
N GLY A 443 22.05 -14.83 -15.11
CA GLY A 443 22.19 -15.46 -13.81
C GLY A 443 23.39 -16.41 -13.70
N TYR A 444 23.59 -16.97 -12.51
CA TYR A 444 24.67 -17.92 -12.23
C TYR A 444 24.18 -19.19 -11.52
N ASN A 445 24.61 -20.35 -12.01
CA ASN A 445 24.58 -21.60 -11.28
C ASN A 445 26.01 -22.18 -11.19
N SER A 446 26.26 -23.02 -10.18
CA SER A 446 27.56 -23.63 -9.95
C SER A 446 27.41 -25.05 -9.37
N VAL A 447 27.71 -26.05 -10.20
CA VAL A 447 27.74 -27.46 -9.79
C VAL A 447 28.79 -27.69 -8.70
N ALA A 448 29.96 -27.07 -8.83
CA ALA A 448 31.03 -27.15 -7.83
C ALA A 448 30.64 -26.50 -6.48
N GLY A 449 29.71 -25.54 -6.48
CA GLY A 449 29.23 -24.87 -5.28
C GLY A 449 27.88 -25.35 -4.73
N ASN A 450 27.23 -26.31 -5.40
CA ASN A 450 25.86 -26.76 -5.15
C ASN A 450 24.82 -25.61 -5.04
N PHE A 451 24.90 -24.58 -5.90
CA PHE A 451 23.97 -23.45 -5.80
C PHE A 451 23.53 -22.86 -7.16
N TYR A 452 22.41 -22.14 -7.13
CA TYR A 452 21.96 -21.26 -8.22
C TYR A 452 21.28 -19.98 -7.71
N THR A 453 21.46 -18.89 -8.47
CA THR A 453 20.88 -17.55 -8.22
C THR A 453 19.43 -17.44 -8.69
N ILE A 454 18.78 -16.29 -8.48
CA ILE A 454 17.40 -16.02 -8.90
C ILE A 454 17.21 -16.15 -10.41
N MET A 455 18.07 -15.53 -11.22
CA MET A 455 17.98 -15.59 -12.70
C MET A 455 18.68 -16.82 -13.30
N ALA A 456 18.75 -17.94 -12.60
CA ALA A 456 19.42 -19.14 -13.10
C ALA A 456 18.52 -20.36 -12.95
N ASN A 457 18.71 -21.35 -13.82
CA ASN A 457 18.10 -22.66 -13.61
C ASN A 457 18.97 -23.56 -12.76
N ARG A 458 18.31 -24.54 -12.16
CA ARG A 458 18.90 -25.58 -11.34
C ARG A 458 19.58 -26.62 -12.22
N SER A 459 20.79 -27.04 -11.85
CA SER A 459 21.48 -28.16 -12.48
C SER A 459 21.69 -29.28 -11.46
N GLY A 460 20.93 -30.36 -11.59
CA GLY A 460 20.93 -31.46 -10.61
C GLY A 460 20.46 -31.00 -9.22
N ASP A 461 21.15 -31.44 -8.16
CA ASP A 461 20.69 -31.23 -6.78
C ASP A 461 21.07 -29.88 -6.11
N GLN A 462 21.41 -28.86 -6.91
CA GLN A 462 21.76 -27.52 -6.43
C GLN A 462 20.67 -26.86 -5.56
N ASP A 463 21.10 -26.03 -4.61
CA ASP A 463 20.24 -25.21 -3.74
C ASP A 463 19.99 -23.80 -4.29
N GLY A 464 18.75 -23.33 -4.20
CA GLY A 464 18.32 -22.03 -4.70
C GLY A 464 18.48 -20.89 -3.69
N PHE A 465 19.35 -19.92 -3.99
CA PHE A 465 19.59 -18.76 -3.11
C PHE A 465 18.70 -17.56 -3.46
N LEU A 466 18.43 -16.70 -2.47
CA LEU A 466 17.67 -15.46 -2.61
C LEU A 466 18.61 -14.29 -3.01
N VAL A 467 19.38 -14.47 -4.09
CA VAL A 467 20.26 -13.42 -4.64
C VAL A 467 20.26 -13.44 -6.16
N PHE A 468 20.29 -12.26 -6.75
CA PHE A 468 20.71 -12.02 -8.13
C PHE A 468 22.22 -12.23 -8.26
N ALA A 469 22.71 -12.57 -9.46
CA ALA A 469 24.12 -12.83 -9.66
C ALA A 469 24.99 -11.60 -9.36
N ASN A 470 26.02 -11.78 -8.53
CA ASN A 470 26.99 -10.75 -8.17
C ASN A 470 28.33 -11.41 -7.79
N PRO A 471 29.43 -11.16 -8.54
CA PRO A 471 30.74 -11.73 -8.24
C PRO A 471 31.41 -11.18 -6.95
N SER A 472 30.85 -10.13 -6.35
CA SER A 472 31.41 -9.43 -5.17
C SER A 472 30.78 -9.82 -3.83
N ILE A 473 29.87 -10.81 -3.82
CA ILE A 473 29.25 -11.37 -2.60
C ILE A 473 29.50 -12.87 -2.51
N THR A 474 29.68 -13.40 -1.30
CA THR A 474 30.04 -14.80 -1.05
C THR A 474 29.00 -15.56 -0.22
N THR A 475 27.73 -15.15 -0.29
CA THR A 475 26.61 -15.78 0.43
C THR A 475 26.26 -17.18 -0.09
N CYS A 476 26.65 -17.49 -1.33
CA CYS A 476 26.41 -18.76 -2.00
C CYS A 476 27.43 -19.83 -1.54
N ASN A 477 27.17 -20.44 -0.38
CA ASN A 477 28.02 -21.47 0.23
C ASN A 477 29.50 -21.04 0.42
N GLY A 478 29.77 -19.73 0.57
CA GLY A 478 31.12 -19.17 0.70
C GLY A 478 31.84 -18.88 -0.64
N MET A 479 31.23 -19.23 -1.78
CA MET A 479 31.73 -18.90 -3.12
C MET A 479 31.05 -17.64 -3.66
N ALA A 480 31.69 -16.99 -4.64
CA ALA A 480 31.13 -15.84 -5.33
C ALA A 480 29.79 -16.19 -5.99
N CYS A 481 28.74 -15.41 -5.73
CA CYS A 481 27.41 -15.60 -6.30
C CYS A 481 27.30 -15.14 -7.76
N GLY A 482 28.37 -15.18 -8.54
CA GLY A 482 28.45 -14.66 -9.89
C GLY A 482 29.85 -14.77 -10.45
N ASN A 483 30.05 -14.31 -11.68
CA ASN A 483 31.36 -14.32 -12.33
C ASN A 483 31.61 -13.01 -13.10
N SER A 484 32.87 -12.64 -13.28
CA SER A 484 33.26 -11.38 -13.93
C SER A 484 33.24 -11.41 -15.46
N VAL A 485 32.70 -12.47 -16.08
CA VAL A 485 32.60 -12.64 -17.54
C VAL A 485 31.20 -12.29 -18.00
N ASN A 486 30.18 -13.00 -17.48
CA ASN A 486 28.80 -12.89 -17.94
C ASN A 486 27.71 -12.91 -16.84
N ALA A 487 28.04 -13.14 -15.56
CA ALA A 487 27.01 -13.27 -14.51
C ALA A 487 27.17 -12.23 -13.39
N ASP A 488 26.67 -11.02 -13.68
CA ASP A 488 26.64 -9.85 -12.78
C ASP A 488 25.31 -9.10 -12.95
N ASN A 489 24.19 -9.80 -12.66
CA ASN A 489 22.85 -9.22 -12.62
C ASN A 489 22.80 -7.96 -11.75
N ALA A 490 23.52 -7.92 -10.62
CA ALA A 490 23.48 -6.79 -9.70
C ALA A 490 24.02 -5.50 -10.36
N ARG A 491 25.12 -5.59 -11.12
CA ARG A 491 25.61 -4.48 -11.95
C ARG A 491 24.61 -4.07 -13.03
N ALA A 492 23.92 -5.02 -13.66
CA ALA A 492 22.90 -4.73 -14.67
C ALA A 492 21.70 -3.99 -14.06
N LEU A 493 21.14 -4.47 -12.94
CA LEU A 493 20.05 -3.80 -12.21
C LEU A 493 20.44 -2.39 -11.75
N ASN A 494 21.67 -2.20 -11.25
CA ASN A 494 22.20 -0.88 -10.87
C ASN A 494 22.35 0.11 -12.05
N GLN A 495 22.10 -0.34 -13.29
CA GLN A 495 22.09 0.48 -14.49
C GLN A 495 20.68 0.61 -15.09
N THR A 496 19.85 -0.45 -15.03
CA THR A 496 18.50 -0.45 -15.61
C THR A 496 17.43 0.08 -14.67
N MET A 497 17.51 -0.14 -13.35
CA MET A 497 16.46 0.26 -12.39
C MET A 497 16.18 1.76 -12.42
N SER A 498 17.19 2.62 -12.62
CA SER A 498 16.98 4.07 -12.75
C SER A 498 16.27 4.49 -14.05
N ILE A 499 16.36 3.66 -15.10
CA ILE A 499 15.67 3.89 -16.37
C ILE A 499 14.23 3.38 -16.27
N VAL A 500 14.05 2.19 -15.69
CA VAL A 500 12.74 1.56 -15.47
C VAL A 500 11.90 2.37 -14.48
N ALA A 501 12.48 2.93 -13.41
CA ALA A 501 11.81 3.88 -12.49
C ALA A 501 11.47 5.26 -13.13
N ASN A 502 11.70 5.42 -14.44
CA ASN A 502 11.27 6.55 -15.25
C ASN A 502 10.49 6.10 -16.49
N PHE A 503 10.07 4.83 -16.57
CA PHE A 503 9.18 4.33 -17.63
C PHE A 503 7.86 5.10 -17.65
N ARG A 504 7.36 5.50 -16.47
CA ARG A 504 6.20 6.39 -16.37
C ARG A 504 6.48 7.50 -15.37
N VAL A 505 5.81 8.64 -15.53
CA VAL A 505 5.78 9.65 -14.49
C VAL A 505 4.95 9.07 -13.34
N ALA A 506 5.61 8.65 -12.26
CA ALA A 506 4.97 8.14 -11.07
C ALA A 506 3.92 9.15 -10.57
N ARG A 507 2.64 8.77 -10.63
CA ARG A 507 1.52 9.57 -10.10
C ARG A 507 1.33 9.30 -8.60
N ALA A 508 2.41 8.83 -7.97
CA ALA A 508 2.60 8.24 -6.65
C ALA A 508 1.54 7.20 -6.22
N PRO A 509 1.93 6.18 -5.43
CA PRO A 509 0.96 5.31 -4.76
C PRO A 509 -0.17 6.08 -4.08
N MET A 510 -1.37 5.50 -4.07
CA MET A 510 -2.48 5.96 -3.20
C MET A 510 -2.26 5.45 -1.77
N GLY A 511 -1.15 5.86 -1.19
CA GLY A 511 -0.62 5.33 0.06
C GLY A 511 -0.76 6.31 1.21
N GLY A 512 -1.69 6.03 2.13
CA GLY A 512 -1.95 6.90 3.28
C GLY A 512 -2.57 8.26 2.96
N ASN A 513 -3.13 8.47 1.77
CA ASN A 513 -4.07 9.56 1.53
C ASN A 513 -5.39 9.25 2.27
N TRP A 514 -5.39 9.46 3.59
CA TRP A 514 -6.60 9.74 4.34
C TRP A 514 -7.27 10.98 3.72
N VAL A 515 -8.51 10.85 3.27
CA VAL A 515 -9.25 11.96 2.67
C VAL A 515 -9.84 12.80 3.81
N ARG A 516 -9.51 14.10 3.85
CA ARG A 516 -9.91 14.98 4.95
C ARG A 516 -11.43 14.97 5.14
N GLY A 517 -11.89 14.40 6.25
CA GLY A 517 -13.31 14.33 6.59
C GLY A 517 -14.04 13.11 6.04
N ASP A 518 -13.38 12.14 5.42
CA ASP A 518 -13.94 10.79 5.19
C ASP A 518 -14.09 10.05 6.53
N PHE A 519 -15.30 9.86 7.04
CA PHE A 519 -15.52 9.10 8.30
C PHE A 519 -15.93 7.63 8.06
N ASN A 520 -16.04 7.17 6.81
CA ASN A 520 -16.60 5.85 6.48
C ASN A 520 -15.63 4.91 5.72
N GLY A 521 -14.58 5.45 5.10
CA GLY A 521 -13.58 4.75 4.29
C GLY A 521 -13.86 4.70 2.78
N ASP A 522 -14.82 5.48 2.26
CA ASP A 522 -15.22 5.49 0.84
C ASP A 522 -14.39 6.42 -0.06
N LYS A 523 -13.42 7.13 0.53
CA LYS A 523 -12.47 8.07 -0.08
C LYS A 523 -13.11 9.35 -0.61
N LYS A 524 -14.18 9.80 0.05
CA LYS A 524 -14.77 11.13 -0.12
C LYS A 524 -14.95 11.79 1.23
N SER A 525 -14.90 13.11 1.19
CA SER A 525 -15.07 13.95 2.36
C SER A 525 -16.54 14.00 2.76
N ASP A 526 -16.79 13.92 4.05
CA ASP A 526 -18.09 14.14 4.65
C ASP A 526 -18.13 15.53 5.31
N ILE A 527 -19.30 15.93 5.82
CA ILE A 527 -19.40 17.14 6.66
C ILE A 527 -19.87 16.75 8.06
N ILE A 528 -19.00 16.92 9.05
CA ILE A 528 -19.37 16.89 10.46
C ILE A 528 -19.99 18.23 10.88
N TRP A 529 -21.20 18.17 11.40
CA TRP A 529 -21.98 19.30 11.90
C TRP A 529 -22.11 19.24 13.42
N ARG A 530 -21.85 20.36 14.11
CA ARG A 530 -22.08 20.55 15.54
C ARG A 530 -23.13 21.65 15.76
N ASN A 531 -24.03 21.46 16.72
CA ASN A 531 -24.93 22.50 17.20
C ASN A 531 -24.43 23.10 18.51
N ASN A 532 -24.10 24.39 18.50
CA ASN A 532 -23.48 25.12 19.61
C ASN A 532 -24.52 25.64 20.65
N VAL A 533 -25.74 25.11 20.62
CA VAL A 533 -26.82 25.40 21.58
C VAL A 533 -27.42 24.12 22.16
N SER A 534 -27.65 23.09 21.34
CA SER A 534 -28.18 21.79 21.77
C SER A 534 -27.11 20.71 21.99
N GLY A 535 -25.87 20.96 21.59
CA GLY A 535 -24.77 20.00 21.65
C GLY A 535 -24.91 18.80 20.71
N THR A 536 -25.90 18.80 19.82
CA THR A 536 -26.15 17.73 18.86
C THR A 536 -25.08 17.70 17.78
N ASN A 537 -24.59 16.50 17.43
CA ASN A 537 -23.56 16.29 16.43
C ASN A 537 -24.05 15.29 15.35
N THR A 538 -23.66 15.44 14.09
CA THR A 538 -23.95 14.47 13.02
C THR A 538 -22.97 14.62 11.86
N ILE A 539 -22.61 13.51 11.19
CA ILE A 539 -21.79 13.52 9.97
C ILE A 539 -22.71 13.27 8.78
N TRP A 540 -22.64 14.11 7.75
CA TRP A 540 -23.35 13.97 6.48
C TRP A 540 -22.40 13.37 5.44
N LEU A 541 -22.59 12.09 5.12
CA LEU A 541 -21.73 11.35 4.21
C LEU A 541 -21.77 11.96 2.80
N THR A 542 -20.62 12.20 2.19
CA THR A 542 -20.50 12.93 0.90
C THR A 542 -21.27 14.27 0.90
N ALA A 543 -21.29 14.97 2.05
CA ALA A 543 -22.06 16.20 2.30
C ALA A 543 -23.61 16.09 2.17
N ASN A 544 -24.16 14.87 2.15
CA ASN A 544 -25.60 14.64 1.96
C ASN A 544 -26.34 14.27 3.27
N VAL A 545 -27.36 15.05 3.63
CA VAL A 545 -28.16 14.86 4.86
C VAL A 545 -28.94 13.54 4.91
N SER A 546 -29.26 12.92 3.76
CA SER A 546 -29.99 11.64 3.74
C SER A 546 -29.13 10.42 4.07
N THR A 547 -27.82 10.55 3.96
CA THR A 547 -26.81 9.51 4.21
C THR A 547 -25.92 10.00 5.33
N ARG A 548 -26.15 9.57 6.57
CA ARG A 548 -25.53 10.20 7.75
C ARG A 548 -25.05 9.19 8.78
N LEU A 549 -23.92 9.50 9.44
CA LEU A 549 -23.53 8.82 10.68
C LEU A 549 -24.09 9.59 11.87
N THR A 550 -24.56 8.83 12.87
CA THR A 550 -25.07 9.39 14.13
C THR A 550 -23.93 9.50 15.12
N MET A 551 -23.61 10.73 15.54
CA MET A 551 -22.68 10.97 16.63
C MET A 551 -23.42 11.15 17.96
N ALA A 552 -22.73 10.91 19.07
CA ALA A 552 -23.26 11.28 20.38
C ALA A 552 -23.30 12.81 20.56
N SER A 553 -24.34 13.31 21.21
CA SER A 553 -24.46 14.71 21.61
C SER A 553 -23.56 15.02 22.82
N MET A 554 -22.97 16.21 22.85
CA MET A 554 -22.24 16.75 24.00
C MET A 554 -22.87 18.07 24.44
N PHE A 555 -23.68 17.99 25.49
CA PHE A 555 -24.46 19.09 26.06
C PHE A 555 -23.64 20.08 26.89
N ASP A 556 -22.42 19.72 27.30
CA ASP A 556 -21.45 20.67 27.83
C ASP A 556 -20.86 21.49 26.67
N MET A 557 -21.24 22.76 26.60
CA MET A 557 -20.83 23.70 25.53
C MET A 557 -19.38 24.17 25.67
N ALA A 558 -18.69 23.83 26.76
CA ALA A 558 -17.25 24.07 26.86
C ALA A 558 -16.43 23.10 25.98
N TRP A 559 -17.00 21.94 25.61
CA TRP A 559 -16.40 21.05 24.60
C TRP A 559 -16.66 21.56 23.19
N ASP A 560 -15.61 21.60 22.37
CA ASP A 560 -15.69 21.94 20.96
C ASP A 560 -14.78 21.04 20.11
N ILE A 561 -15.05 20.99 18.81
CA ILE A 561 -14.22 20.34 17.80
C ILE A 561 -13.00 21.24 17.55
N GLN A 562 -11.80 20.67 17.51
CA GLN A 562 -10.55 21.42 17.26
C GLN A 562 -9.79 20.93 16.03
N GLY A 563 -10.29 19.88 15.38
CA GLY A 563 -9.70 19.34 14.17
C GLY A 563 -10.26 17.96 13.86
N VAL A 564 -10.00 17.53 12.64
CA VAL A 564 -10.41 16.25 12.07
C VAL A 564 -9.17 15.64 11.39
N GLY A 565 -8.93 14.35 11.59
CA GLY A 565 -7.68 13.67 11.24
C GLY A 565 -7.74 12.17 11.48
N ASP A 566 -7.04 11.35 10.69
CA ASP A 566 -6.81 9.94 11.04
C ASP A 566 -5.71 9.85 12.10
N PHE A 567 -6.07 9.71 13.37
CA PHE A 567 -5.10 9.79 14.47
C PHE A 567 -4.49 8.43 14.85
N ASP A 568 -4.92 7.30 14.29
CA ASP A 568 -4.29 5.99 14.56
C ASP A 568 -3.89 5.13 13.36
N GLY A 569 -4.27 5.53 12.14
CA GLY A 569 -3.88 4.92 10.85
C GLY A 569 -4.89 3.90 10.34
N ASP A 570 -6.19 4.09 10.60
CA ASP A 570 -7.29 3.19 10.21
C ASP A 570 -7.87 3.53 8.81
N GLY A 571 -7.42 4.63 8.22
CA GLY A 571 -7.84 5.16 6.93
C GLY A 571 -9.03 6.12 7.00
N LYS A 572 -9.58 6.40 8.20
CA LYS A 572 -10.77 7.26 8.40
C LYS A 572 -10.49 8.44 9.32
N SER A 573 -11.38 9.41 9.24
CA SER A 573 -11.38 10.62 10.03
C SER A 573 -11.83 10.36 11.46
N ASP A 574 -11.04 10.80 12.42
CA ASP A 574 -11.46 10.94 13.80
C ASP A 574 -11.72 12.42 14.12
N VAL A 575 -12.39 12.67 15.25
CA VAL A 575 -12.73 14.02 15.70
C VAL A 575 -11.95 14.35 16.96
N LEU A 576 -11.08 15.37 16.91
CA LEU A 576 -10.39 15.91 18.08
C LEU A 576 -11.32 16.87 18.84
N TRP A 577 -11.62 16.53 20.09
CA TRP A 577 -12.44 17.31 21.01
C TRP A 577 -11.57 17.92 22.12
N ARG A 578 -11.86 19.18 22.47
CA ARG A 578 -11.23 19.90 23.59
C ARG A 578 -12.26 20.62 24.43
N ASN A 579 -12.15 20.50 25.75
CA ASN A 579 -12.84 21.39 26.67
C ASN A 579 -12.04 22.68 26.82
N THR A 580 -12.60 23.79 26.34
CA THR A 580 -11.97 25.11 26.32
C THR A 580 -11.80 25.73 27.71
N ILE A 581 -12.55 25.26 28.72
CA ILE A 581 -12.47 25.75 30.10
C ILE A 581 -11.50 24.90 30.93
N THR A 582 -11.65 23.57 30.93
CA THR A 582 -10.81 22.68 31.76
C THR A 582 -9.47 22.33 31.11
N GLY A 583 -9.35 22.50 29.78
CA GLY A 583 -8.18 22.07 29.03
C GLY A 583 -8.11 20.56 28.75
N SER A 584 -9.16 19.81 29.04
CA SER A 584 -9.27 18.37 28.77
C SER A 584 -9.37 18.09 27.27
N ASN A 585 -8.79 16.99 26.78
CA ASN A 585 -8.76 16.61 25.37
C ASN A 585 -9.18 15.14 25.18
N THR A 586 -9.78 14.79 24.04
CA THR A 586 -10.01 13.39 23.61
C THR A 586 -10.26 13.33 22.11
N ILE A 587 -9.88 12.23 21.45
CA ILE A 587 -10.22 11.98 20.04
C ILE A 587 -11.29 10.89 19.97
N TRP A 588 -12.28 11.03 19.09
CA TRP A 588 -13.36 10.06 18.87
C TRP A 588 -13.19 9.39 17.50
N ARG A 589 -12.87 8.09 17.49
CA ARG A 589 -12.57 7.35 16.24
C ARG A 589 -13.76 7.30 15.31
N SER A 590 -13.61 7.65 14.03
CA SER A 590 -14.74 7.69 13.08
C SER A 590 -15.95 8.50 13.60
N GLY A 591 -15.71 9.50 14.47
CA GLY A 591 -16.75 10.25 15.19
C GLY A 591 -17.49 9.48 16.30
N ASN A 592 -17.13 8.24 16.59
CA ASN A 592 -17.79 7.37 17.56
C ASN A 592 -17.28 7.59 18.99
N SER A 593 -18.17 8.10 19.85
CA SER A 593 -17.87 8.40 21.27
C SER A 593 -17.56 7.20 22.15
N SER A 594 -17.78 5.97 21.68
CA SER A 594 -17.46 4.74 22.41
C SER A 594 -16.02 4.28 22.19
N THR A 595 -15.37 4.75 21.12
CA THR A 595 -14.04 4.32 20.67
C THR A 595 -13.09 5.51 20.67
N ARG A 596 -12.48 5.81 21.82
CA ARG A 596 -11.68 7.03 22.02
C ARG A 596 -10.18 6.78 21.99
N ILE A 597 -9.42 7.81 21.63
CA ILE A 597 -8.01 7.97 22.00
C ILE A 597 -7.94 9.01 23.13
N ALA A 598 -7.14 8.73 24.15
CA ALA A 598 -6.91 9.63 25.27
C ALA A 598 -5.79 10.61 24.91
N VAL A 599 -6.07 11.90 25.00
CA VAL A 599 -5.10 12.98 24.74
C VAL A 599 -4.86 13.73 26.04
N SER A 600 -3.59 13.99 26.38
CA SER A 600 -3.24 14.66 27.63
C SER A 600 -3.85 16.07 27.70
N GLY A 601 -4.30 16.49 28.88
CA GLY A 601 -4.83 17.85 29.08
C GLY A 601 -3.76 18.92 29.01
N LEU A 602 -4.12 20.10 28.49
CA LEU A 602 -3.28 21.31 28.49
C LEU A 602 -4.12 22.50 28.96
N ALA A 603 -3.55 23.36 29.81
CA ALA A 603 -4.22 24.56 30.32
C ALA A 603 -4.76 25.47 29.19
N ALA A 604 -5.81 26.24 29.48
CA ALA A 604 -6.58 27.00 28.48
C ALA A 604 -5.78 28.00 27.63
N GLY A 605 -4.58 28.44 28.08
CA GLY A 605 -3.65 29.24 27.28
C GLY A 605 -2.99 28.49 26.11
N TRP A 606 -3.19 27.17 26.00
CA TRP A 606 -2.79 26.37 24.83
C TRP A 606 -4.00 26.11 23.92
N GLN A 607 -3.79 26.34 22.63
CA GLN A 607 -4.77 26.19 21.56
C GLN A 607 -4.26 25.17 20.53
N VAL A 608 -5.17 24.41 19.94
CA VAL A 608 -4.87 23.67 18.70
C VAL A 608 -4.90 24.70 17.57
N VAL A 609 -3.86 24.70 16.72
CA VAL A 609 -3.74 25.62 15.58
C VAL A 609 -3.39 24.90 14.27
N GLY A 610 -3.45 23.57 14.27
CA GLY A 610 -3.34 22.72 13.08
C GLY A 610 -3.49 21.24 13.42
N VAL A 611 -4.06 20.49 12.49
CA VAL A 611 -4.11 19.01 12.50
C VAL A 611 -3.70 18.53 11.11
N ALA A 612 -2.58 17.80 11.05
CA ALA A 612 -1.96 17.23 9.85
C ALA A 612 -0.83 16.28 10.26
N ASP A 613 -0.33 15.47 9.33
CA ASP A 613 0.91 14.68 9.51
C ASP A 613 2.14 15.59 9.37
N PHE A 614 2.97 15.77 10.40
CA PHE A 614 4.20 16.57 10.33
C PHE A 614 5.48 15.72 10.22
N ASN A 615 5.39 14.39 10.23
CA ASN A 615 6.57 13.51 10.21
C ASN A 615 6.61 12.47 9.08
N GLY A 616 5.53 12.31 8.30
CA GLY A 616 5.42 11.43 7.15
C GLY A 616 5.00 10.00 7.51
N ASP A 617 4.35 9.78 8.66
CA ASP A 617 3.83 8.44 9.06
C ASP A 617 2.36 8.19 8.69
N LYS A 618 1.75 9.15 7.98
CA LYS A 618 0.37 9.16 7.48
C LYS A 618 -0.72 9.25 8.55
N LYS A 619 -0.35 9.66 9.77
CA LYS A 619 -1.30 9.93 10.86
C LYS A 619 -1.36 11.42 11.16
N ALA A 620 -2.51 11.86 11.63
CA ALA A 620 -2.72 13.23 12.06
C ALA A 620 -2.03 13.49 13.40
N ASP A 621 -1.27 14.57 13.47
CA ASP A 621 -0.72 15.11 14.71
C ASP A 621 -1.54 16.33 15.16
N ILE A 622 -1.26 16.80 16.38
CA ILE A 622 -1.84 18.04 16.91
C ILE A 622 -0.74 19.10 17.02
N LEU A 623 -0.85 20.18 16.24
CA LEU A 623 -0.03 21.38 16.41
C LEU A 623 -0.64 22.29 17.48
N TRP A 624 0.05 22.39 18.61
CA TRP A 624 -0.28 23.25 19.74
C TRP A 624 0.48 24.57 19.71
N ARG A 625 -0.21 25.67 20.03
CA ARG A 625 0.38 26.99 20.28
C ARG A 625 -0.08 27.56 21.60
N ASN A 626 0.83 28.20 22.34
CA ASN A 626 0.51 28.96 23.54
C ASN A 626 0.24 30.43 23.16
N SER A 627 -0.96 30.94 23.47
CA SER A 627 -1.39 32.29 23.10
C SER A 627 -0.88 33.40 24.04
N ILE A 628 -0.15 33.04 25.10
CA ILE A 628 0.41 33.98 26.08
C ILE A 628 1.91 34.21 25.80
N ASP A 629 2.68 33.12 25.70
CA ASP A 629 4.14 33.15 25.53
C ASP A 629 4.64 32.75 24.13
N GLY A 630 3.75 32.28 23.26
CA GLY A 630 4.08 32.00 21.86
C GLY A 630 4.86 30.71 21.62
N ARG A 631 5.05 29.85 22.64
CA ARG A 631 5.63 28.50 22.46
C ARG A 631 4.74 27.63 21.58
N ASN A 632 5.35 26.71 20.84
CA ASN A 632 4.69 25.82 19.89
C ASN A 632 5.19 24.38 20.08
N ALA A 633 4.34 23.38 19.86
CA ALA A 633 4.72 21.95 19.92
C ALA A 633 3.79 21.10 19.04
N ILE A 634 4.34 20.05 18.40
CA ILE A 634 3.58 19.05 17.66
C ILE A 634 3.47 17.79 18.53
N TRP A 635 2.28 17.21 18.66
CA TRP A 635 2.03 15.97 19.41
C TRP A 635 1.63 14.86 18.44
N ARG A 636 2.52 13.88 18.22
CA ARG A 636 2.33 12.91 17.14
C ARG A 636 1.27 11.87 17.45
N SER A 637 0.39 11.59 16.50
CA SER A 637 -0.82 10.77 16.73
C SER A 637 -1.62 11.25 17.96
N GLY A 638 -1.58 12.56 18.26
CA GLY A 638 -2.19 13.17 19.44
C GLY A 638 -1.50 12.92 20.79
N SER A 639 -0.34 12.26 20.85
CA SER A 639 0.36 11.98 22.12
C SER A 639 1.36 13.06 22.53
N ALA A 640 1.35 13.39 23.83
CA ALA A 640 2.35 14.27 24.46
C ALA A 640 3.73 13.61 24.63
N THR A 641 3.82 12.27 24.60
CA THR A 641 5.08 11.53 24.78
C THR A 641 5.95 11.51 23.52
N THR A 642 5.33 11.68 22.36
CA THR A 642 5.97 11.71 21.02
C THR A 642 6.21 13.14 20.53
N GLN A 643 6.16 14.12 21.44
CA GLN A 643 6.15 15.54 21.06
C GLN A 643 7.42 16.00 20.35
N THR A 644 7.25 16.84 19.33
CA THR A 644 8.33 17.56 18.65
C THR A 644 8.20 19.06 18.96
N TYR A 645 9.28 19.70 19.43
CA TYR A 645 9.27 21.13 19.73
C TYR A 645 9.37 21.96 18.46
N VAL A 646 8.48 22.96 18.34
CA VAL A 646 8.50 23.97 17.26
C VAL A 646 9.00 25.28 17.87
N SER A 647 9.80 26.04 17.12
CA SER A 647 10.38 27.30 17.62
C SER A 647 9.29 28.26 18.10
N ALA A 648 9.50 28.92 19.23
CA ALA A 648 8.55 29.88 19.78
C ALA A 648 8.44 31.12 18.87
N VAL A 649 7.20 31.59 18.66
CA VAL A 649 6.89 32.83 17.93
C VAL A 649 6.23 33.77 18.93
N THR A 650 7.03 34.66 19.53
CA THR A 650 6.62 35.52 20.66
C THR A 650 5.84 36.76 20.22
N ASP A 651 5.93 37.17 18.95
CA ASP A 651 5.04 38.18 18.38
C ASP A 651 3.65 37.56 18.15
N GLN A 652 2.68 37.94 18.98
CA GLN A 652 1.30 37.41 18.91
C GLN A 652 0.50 37.93 17.71
N ASN A 653 1.04 38.89 16.95
CA ASN A 653 0.49 39.25 15.64
C ASN A 653 0.71 38.12 14.62
N PHE A 654 1.77 37.32 14.78
CA PHE A 654 1.97 36.09 14.00
C PHE A 654 1.14 34.94 14.59
N GLN A 655 0.28 34.40 13.74
CA GLN A 655 -0.58 33.25 14.02
C GLN A 655 -0.45 32.24 12.88
N VAL A 656 -0.78 30.98 13.15
CA VAL A 656 -0.86 29.95 12.10
C VAL A 656 -2.11 30.21 11.28
N ALA A 657 -1.95 30.39 9.97
CA ALA A 657 -3.03 30.63 9.02
C ALA A 657 -3.41 29.37 8.21
N GLY A 658 -2.67 28.29 8.38
CA GLY A 658 -2.96 26.97 7.83
C GLY A 658 -1.77 26.02 7.97
N VAL A 659 -2.02 24.74 7.71
CA VAL A 659 -1.01 23.67 7.72
C VAL A 659 -1.22 22.73 6.53
N GLY A 660 -0.13 22.23 5.95
CA GLY A 660 -0.15 21.40 4.74
C GLY A 660 1.24 21.34 4.09
N ASP A 661 1.47 20.33 3.25
CA ASP A 661 2.74 20.07 2.56
C ASP A 661 2.91 20.99 1.34
N PHE A 662 3.63 22.11 1.43
CA PHE A 662 3.75 23.04 0.31
C PHE A 662 4.85 22.66 -0.70
N ASN A 663 5.78 21.76 -0.34
CA ASN A 663 6.87 21.33 -1.21
C ASN A 663 6.66 19.97 -1.89
N GLY A 664 5.76 19.13 -1.38
CA GLY A 664 5.50 17.76 -1.82
C GLY A 664 6.49 16.74 -1.25
N ASP A 665 6.92 16.86 0.01
CA ASP A 665 7.83 15.90 0.67
C ASP A 665 7.14 14.84 1.56
N GLY A 666 5.81 14.90 1.66
CA GLY A 666 4.98 14.02 2.46
C GLY A 666 4.73 14.49 3.88
N LYS A 667 5.09 15.74 4.23
CA LYS A 667 4.95 16.30 5.60
C LYS A 667 4.33 17.68 5.55
N ALA A 668 3.47 17.95 6.52
CA ALA A 668 2.85 19.26 6.67
C ALA A 668 3.83 20.32 7.16
N ASP A 669 3.76 21.49 6.54
CA ASP A 669 4.43 22.69 6.98
C ASP A 669 3.47 23.58 7.80
N ILE A 670 4.03 24.62 8.42
CA ILE A 670 3.26 25.63 9.15
C ILE A 670 3.29 26.95 8.37
N LEU A 671 2.13 27.40 7.85
CA LEU A 671 1.97 28.71 7.25
C LEU A 671 1.69 29.75 8.35
N TRP A 672 2.69 30.55 8.67
CA TRP A 672 2.56 31.71 9.55
C TRP A 672 2.10 32.95 8.79
N ARG A 673 1.22 33.74 9.41
CA ARG A 673 0.79 35.05 8.92
C ARG A 673 0.78 36.07 10.05
N ASN A 674 1.35 37.25 9.81
CA ASN A 674 1.18 38.41 10.67
C ASN A 674 -0.12 39.10 10.30
N PHE A 675 -1.12 39.04 11.18
CA PHE A 675 -2.47 39.56 10.87
C PHE A 675 -2.58 41.09 10.97
N ALA A 676 -1.62 41.76 11.62
CA ALA A 676 -1.54 43.23 11.62
C ALA A 676 -0.77 43.79 10.40
N GLY A 677 0.33 43.13 10.02
CA GLY A 677 1.24 43.60 8.98
C GLY A 677 1.06 42.98 7.58
N GLY A 678 0.43 41.82 7.46
CA GLY A 678 0.20 41.14 6.17
C GLY A 678 1.39 40.30 5.63
N THR A 679 2.49 40.20 6.36
CA THR A 679 3.62 39.31 6.02
C THR A 679 3.29 37.85 6.30
N SER A 680 3.76 36.93 5.45
CA SER A 680 3.58 35.48 5.63
C SER A 680 4.86 34.69 5.31
N VAL A 681 5.03 33.55 5.99
CA VAL A 681 6.19 32.64 5.83
C VAL A 681 5.76 31.21 6.17
N ILE A 682 6.26 30.23 5.42
CA ILE A 682 6.06 28.80 5.65
C ILE A 682 7.29 28.24 6.36
N TRP A 683 7.09 27.42 7.39
CA TRP A 683 8.14 26.68 8.11
C TRP A 683 8.04 25.19 7.78
N ARG A 684 9.00 24.65 7.03
CA ARG A 684 8.89 23.30 6.48
C ARG A 684 9.04 22.21 7.52
N SER A 685 8.14 21.23 7.52
CA SER A 685 7.98 20.25 8.60
C SER A 685 7.97 20.89 10.01
N GLY A 686 7.43 22.11 10.13
CA GLY A 686 7.41 22.92 11.36
C GLY A 686 8.75 23.57 11.78
N SER A 687 9.82 23.45 10.99
CA SER A 687 11.14 24.01 11.30
C SER A 687 11.33 25.45 10.80
N SER A 688 11.72 26.33 11.72
CA SER A 688 12.06 27.74 11.44
C SER A 688 13.40 27.93 10.72
N LEU A 689 14.21 26.88 10.59
CA LEU A 689 15.49 26.89 9.87
C LEU A 689 15.31 26.59 8.36
N THR A 690 14.15 26.07 7.97
CA THR A 690 13.84 25.56 6.63
C THR A 690 12.59 26.24 6.10
N THR A 691 12.70 27.52 5.73
CA THR A 691 11.53 28.36 5.41
C THR A 691 11.29 28.56 3.92
N GLN A 692 10.03 28.79 3.55
CA GLN A 692 9.62 29.33 2.26
C GLN A 692 8.95 30.69 2.46
N ALA A 693 9.43 31.72 1.77
CA ALA A 693 8.81 33.04 1.78
C ALA A 693 7.49 33.01 1.00
N VAL A 694 6.47 33.71 1.51
CA VAL A 694 5.18 33.88 0.81
C VAL A 694 5.03 35.35 0.44
N THR A 695 4.74 35.62 -0.83
CA THR A 695 4.63 36.98 -1.37
C THR A 695 3.65 37.84 -0.58
N PHE A 696 4.05 39.08 -0.30
CA PHE A 696 3.31 40.00 0.57
C PHE A 696 1.84 40.20 0.11
N ARG A 697 0.94 40.21 1.09
CA ARG A 697 -0.50 40.43 0.91
C ARG A 697 -1.00 41.36 2.02
N THR A 698 -1.65 42.46 1.66
CA THR A 698 -2.26 43.37 2.64
C THR A 698 -3.27 42.65 3.56
N PRO A 699 -3.53 43.12 4.80
CA PRO A 699 -4.38 42.42 5.76
C PRO A 699 -5.81 42.11 5.29
N GLU A 700 -6.37 42.88 4.34
CA GLU A 700 -7.68 42.57 3.73
C GLU A 700 -7.68 41.23 2.98
N TRP A 701 -6.52 40.74 2.54
CA TRP A 701 -6.37 39.39 2.01
C TRP A 701 -6.07 38.41 3.14
N ILE A 702 -7.07 37.58 3.44
CA ILE A 702 -6.96 36.47 4.39
C ILE A 702 -6.66 35.16 3.67
N VAL A 703 -5.97 34.25 4.35
CA VAL A 703 -5.96 32.83 4.00
C VAL A 703 -7.33 32.27 4.39
N ALA A 704 -8.08 31.75 3.42
CA ALA A 704 -9.40 31.17 3.65
C ALA A 704 -9.37 29.64 3.71
N ALA A 705 -8.36 29.01 3.11
CA ALA A 705 -8.03 27.60 3.27
C ALA A 705 -6.57 27.32 2.83
N VAL A 706 -6.04 26.21 3.34
CA VAL A 706 -4.82 25.54 2.86
C VAL A 706 -5.18 24.10 2.53
N ALA A 707 -5.05 23.73 1.26
CA ALA A 707 -5.55 22.50 0.66
C ALA A 707 -4.95 22.31 -0.75
N ASP A 708 -4.83 21.08 -1.26
CA ASP A 708 -4.45 20.83 -2.67
C ASP A 708 -5.66 21.03 -3.59
N PHE A 709 -5.74 22.15 -4.31
CA PHE A 709 -6.83 22.44 -5.26
C PHE A 709 -6.50 21.96 -6.69
N THR A 710 -5.37 21.28 -6.92
CA THR A 710 -4.88 20.91 -8.26
C THR A 710 -4.76 19.41 -8.50
N GLY A 711 -4.51 18.62 -7.45
CA GLY A 711 -4.24 17.18 -7.50
C GLY A 711 -2.75 16.87 -7.74
N ASP A 712 -1.84 17.80 -7.47
CA ASP A 712 -0.39 17.60 -7.57
C ASP A 712 0.27 17.15 -6.25
N ARG A 713 -0.56 16.93 -5.21
CA ARG A 713 -0.22 16.61 -3.81
C ARG A 713 0.47 17.74 -3.03
N LYS A 714 0.42 18.98 -3.50
CA LYS A 714 0.94 20.13 -2.75
C LYS A 714 -0.19 20.98 -2.20
N ALA A 715 0.01 21.48 -1.00
CA ALA A 715 -0.87 22.44 -0.38
C ALA A 715 -0.78 23.78 -1.12
N ASP A 716 -1.93 24.30 -1.52
CA ASP A 716 -2.06 25.64 -2.09
C ASP A 716 -2.59 26.61 -1.03
N ILE A 717 -2.53 27.92 -1.33
CA ILE A 717 -3.18 28.95 -0.52
C ILE A 717 -4.40 29.51 -1.26
N LEU A 718 -5.61 29.27 -0.74
CA LEU A 718 -6.80 30.01 -1.15
C LEU A 718 -6.84 31.36 -0.44
N TRP A 719 -6.53 32.42 -1.17
CA TRP A 719 -6.65 33.81 -0.72
C TRP A 719 -8.06 34.35 -0.97
N ARG A 720 -8.64 34.99 0.05
CA ARG A 720 -9.90 35.72 -0.05
C ARG A 720 -9.71 37.17 0.40
N ASN A 721 -10.18 38.12 -0.38
CA ASN A 721 -10.25 39.51 0.05
C ASN A 721 -11.53 39.72 0.86
N SER A 722 -11.40 40.04 2.15
CA SER A 722 -12.53 40.19 3.07
C SER A 722 -13.39 41.43 2.79
N ALA A 723 -12.81 42.48 2.21
CA ALA A 723 -13.49 43.74 1.94
C ALA A 723 -14.37 43.71 0.68
N ASN A 724 -13.93 43.03 -0.39
CA ASN A 724 -14.63 43.00 -1.69
C ASN A 724 -15.07 41.60 -2.16
N GLY A 725 -14.67 40.52 -1.47
CA GLY A 725 -15.10 39.16 -1.77
C GLY A 725 -14.39 38.47 -2.95
N SER A 726 -13.31 39.06 -3.48
CA SER A 726 -12.46 38.44 -4.50
C SER A 726 -11.75 37.19 -3.96
N ASN A 727 -11.59 36.16 -4.79
CA ASN A 727 -10.95 34.88 -4.42
C ASN A 727 -9.85 34.52 -5.43
N VAL A 728 -8.77 33.89 -4.97
CA VAL A 728 -7.68 33.41 -5.85
C VAL A 728 -6.82 32.35 -5.15
N ILE A 729 -6.40 31.32 -5.86
CA ILE A 729 -5.50 30.27 -5.37
C ILE A 729 -4.07 30.57 -5.84
N TRP A 730 -3.10 30.40 -4.95
CA TRP A 730 -1.65 30.37 -5.24
C TRP A 730 -1.12 28.96 -5.05
N ARG A 731 -0.70 28.32 -6.14
CA ARG A 731 -0.34 26.89 -6.15
C ARG A 731 1.03 26.65 -5.51
N GLY A 732 1.14 25.67 -4.61
CA GLY A 732 2.35 25.48 -3.80
C GLY A 732 2.80 26.75 -3.05
N ALA A 733 1.83 27.62 -2.70
CA ALA A 733 2.01 28.99 -2.21
C ALA A 733 2.72 30.01 -3.13
N ASP A 734 3.00 29.69 -4.40
CA ASP A 734 3.63 30.62 -5.34
C ASP A 734 2.64 31.62 -5.96
N SER A 735 2.95 32.90 -5.79
CA SER A 735 2.24 34.03 -6.39
C SER A 735 2.33 34.13 -7.91
N ALA A 736 3.24 33.41 -8.58
CA ALA A 736 3.28 33.28 -10.03
C ALA A 736 2.35 32.16 -10.55
N GLN A 737 2.08 31.12 -9.75
CA GLN A 737 1.21 30.00 -10.13
C GLN A 737 -0.24 30.24 -9.70
N VAL A 738 -0.90 31.15 -10.42
CA VAL A 738 -2.21 31.69 -10.03
C VAL A 738 -3.37 30.93 -10.68
N GLN A 739 -4.32 30.48 -9.86
CA GLN A 739 -5.64 29.98 -10.30
C GLN A 739 -6.74 30.93 -9.83
N GLY A 740 -7.46 31.53 -10.78
CA GLY A 740 -8.60 32.40 -10.48
C GLY A 740 -9.78 31.62 -9.90
N VAL A 741 -10.42 32.18 -8.87
CA VAL A 741 -11.63 31.61 -8.24
C VAL A 741 -12.72 32.68 -8.26
N THR A 742 -13.95 32.31 -8.59
CA THR A 742 -15.06 33.25 -8.71
C THR A 742 -15.27 34.02 -7.41
N GLY A 743 -15.38 35.36 -7.50
CA GLY A 743 -15.67 36.21 -6.35
C GLY A 743 -17.11 36.03 -5.85
N VAL A 744 -17.29 36.05 -4.52
CA VAL A 744 -18.59 36.03 -3.86
C VAL A 744 -18.65 37.07 -2.75
N ALA A 745 -19.80 37.73 -2.60
CA ALA A 745 -20.01 38.81 -1.64
C ALA A 745 -19.58 38.44 -0.21
N ALA A 746 -19.14 39.42 0.59
CA ALA A 746 -18.52 39.22 1.90
C ALA A 746 -19.36 38.41 2.93
N VAL A 747 -20.68 38.32 2.75
CA VAL A 747 -21.56 37.44 3.55
C VAL A 747 -21.33 35.94 3.32
N TRP A 748 -20.57 35.56 2.30
CA TRP A 748 -20.10 34.19 2.07
C TRP A 748 -18.69 33.99 2.63
N PHE A 749 -18.47 32.86 3.28
CA PHE A 749 -17.17 32.42 3.79
C PHE A 749 -16.90 30.97 3.38
N VAL A 750 -15.61 30.60 3.37
CA VAL A 750 -15.18 29.21 3.22
C VAL A 750 -15.40 28.53 4.57
N ALA A 751 -16.25 27.51 4.59
CA ALA A 751 -16.63 26.77 5.79
C ALA A 751 -15.89 25.44 5.95
N GLY A 752 -15.02 25.10 4.99
CA GLY A 752 -14.16 23.92 4.97
C GLY A 752 -13.68 23.59 3.55
N THR A 753 -12.78 22.63 3.45
CA THR A 753 -12.35 22.00 2.19
C THR A 753 -12.32 20.49 2.33
N GLY A 754 -12.58 19.79 1.24
CA GLY A 754 -12.54 18.34 1.15
C GLY A 754 -12.71 17.91 -0.31
N ASP A 755 -12.18 16.76 -0.69
CA ASP A 755 -12.54 16.10 -1.96
C ASP A 755 -13.89 15.39 -1.76
N PHE A 756 -14.98 15.92 -2.31
CA PHE A 756 -16.33 15.33 -2.16
C PHE A 756 -16.72 14.40 -3.31
N ASN A 757 -15.94 14.37 -4.41
CA ASN A 757 -16.28 13.63 -5.63
C ASN A 757 -15.32 12.46 -5.93
N ALA A 758 -14.21 12.35 -5.21
CA ALA A 758 -13.05 11.47 -5.41
C ALA A 758 -12.23 11.78 -6.69
N ASP A 759 -12.12 13.05 -7.09
CA ASP A 759 -11.26 13.49 -8.22
C ASP A 759 -9.80 13.77 -7.84
N ASN A 760 -9.46 13.62 -6.55
CA ASN A 760 -8.16 13.87 -5.90
C ASN A 760 -7.80 15.37 -5.77
N LYS A 761 -8.79 16.26 -5.86
CA LYS A 761 -8.64 17.69 -5.57
C LYS A 761 -9.57 18.10 -4.45
N GLN A 762 -9.14 19.10 -3.72
CA GLN A 762 -9.94 19.68 -2.65
C GLN A 762 -10.98 20.63 -3.27
N ASP A 763 -12.22 20.47 -2.87
CA ASP A 763 -13.33 21.35 -3.20
C ASP A 763 -13.47 22.44 -2.13
N ILE A 764 -14.21 23.51 -2.44
CA ILE A 764 -14.49 24.59 -1.49
C ILE A 764 -15.93 24.48 -1.00
N ILE A 765 -16.12 24.26 0.32
CA ILE A 765 -17.43 24.40 0.96
C ILE A 765 -17.68 25.89 1.22
N TRP A 766 -18.62 26.50 0.50
CA TRP A 766 -19.07 27.87 0.75
C TRP A 766 -20.32 27.87 1.63
N ARG A 767 -20.33 28.75 2.63
CA ARG A 767 -21.51 29.01 3.47
C ARG A 767 -21.83 30.49 3.55
N ASN A 768 -23.12 30.81 3.51
CA ASN A 768 -23.62 32.16 3.73
C ASN A 768 -23.89 32.41 5.22
N ALA A 769 -23.24 33.41 5.81
CA ALA A 769 -23.38 33.74 7.23
C ALA A 769 -24.78 34.24 7.61
N THR A 770 -25.50 34.88 6.69
CA THR A 770 -26.83 35.45 6.93
C THR A 770 -27.96 34.42 6.73
N SER A 771 -27.89 33.63 5.65
CA SER A 771 -28.95 32.66 5.31
C SER A 771 -28.67 31.23 5.75
N GLY A 772 -27.42 30.87 6.11
CA GLY A 772 -27.03 29.49 6.39
C GLY A 772 -27.00 28.57 5.16
N THR A 773 -27.20 29.11 3.95
CA THR A 773 -27.12 28.35 2.68
C THR A 773 -25.71 27.80 2.47
N ASN A 774 -25.62 26.54 2.06
CA ASN A 774 -24.38 25.81 1.81
C ASN A 774 -24.26 25.44 0.32
N VAL A 775 -23.07 25.48 -0.26
CA VAL A 775 -22.77 24.95 -1.60
C VAL A 775 -21.31 24.53 -1.70
N ILE A 776 -21.02 23.41 -2.36
CA ILE A 776 -19.66 22.96 -2.65
C ILE A 776 -19.32 23.36 -4.10
N TRP A 777 -18.13 23.93 -4.30
CA TRP A 777 -17.56 24.18 -5.63
C TRP A 777 -16.49 23.13 -5.93
N LEU A 778 -16.82 22.19 -6.80
CA LEU A 778 -15.97 21.06 -7.17
C LEU A 778 -14.73 21.56 -7.93
N SER A 779 -13.53 21.05 -7.64
CA SER A 779 -12.26 21.57 -8.16
C SER A 779 -12.12 23.11 -8.00
N ALA A 780 -12.62 23.66 -6.89
CA ALA A 780 -12.75 25.11 -6.61
C ALA A 780 -13.54 25.95 -7.65
N ASN A 781 -14.29 25.31 -8.56
CA ASN A 781 -14.92 25.96 -9.71
C ASN A 781 -16.43 26.20 -9.49
N ALA A 782 -16.85 27.47 -9.57
CA ALA A 782 -18.24 27.89 -9.37
C ALA A 782 -19.22 27.40 -10.46
N ALA A 783 -18.75 26.89 -11.60
CA ALA A 783 -19.61 26.28 -12.62
C ALA A 783 -19.97 24.81 -12.30
N THR A 784 -19.17 24.13 -11.50
CA THR A 784 -19.32 22.72 -11.13
C THR A 784 -19.69 22.61 -9.66
N GLN A 785 -20.98 22.70 -9.34
CA GLN A 785 -21.47 22.79 -7.95
C GLN A 785 -22.15 21.52 -7.48
N GLN A 786 -21.81 21.09 -6.26
CA GLN A 786 -22.64 20.16 -5.48
C GLN A 786 -23.51 20.96 -4.49
N LYS A 787 -24.83 20.70 -4.52
CA LYS A 787 -25.78 21.32 -3.58
C LYS A 787 -25.71 20.59 -2.25
N VAL A 788 -25.51 21.36 -1.17
CA VAL A 788 -25.55 20.86 0.21
C VAL A 788 -26.86 21.34 0.85
N SER A 789 -27.49 20.50 1.67
CA SER A 789 -28.77 20.84 2.30
C SER A 789 -28.67 22.07 3.20
N TYR A 790 -29.77 22.83 3.27
CA TYR A 790 -29.90 23.96 4.18
C TYR A 790 -29.79 23.50 5.64
N ILE A 791 -29.04 24.26 6.45
CA ILE A 791 -29.01 24.11 7.90
C ILE A 791 -28.91 25.49 8.56
N ALA A 792 -29.72 25.72 9.60
CA ALA A 792 -29.95 27.05 10.12
C ALA A 792 -28.64 27.78 10.54
N PRO A 793 -28.48 29.07 10.19
CA PRO A 793 -27.31 29.86 10.60
C PRO A 793 -27.29 30.08 12.12
N GLY A 794 -26.12 30.47 12.65
CA GLY A 794 -25.93 30.85 14.04
C GLY A 794 -25.92 29.72 15.08
N GLN A 795 -26.68 28.64 14.88
CA GLN A 795 -26.70 27.49 15.80
C GLN A 795 -25.79 26.34 15.37
N TRP A 796 -25.72 26.06 14.07
CA TRP A 796 -24.91 24.95 13.54
C TRP A 796 -23.60 25.44 12.95
N THR A 797 -22.50 24.76 13.24
CA THR A 797 -21.16 24.92 12.64
C THR A 797 -20.70 23.64 11.96
N ILE A 798 -19.78 23.77 11.01
CA ILE A 798 -18.96 22.64 10.54
C ILE A 798 -17.80 22.50 11.53
N GLY A 799 -17.40 21.26 11.85
CA GLY A 799 -16.17 20.98 12.61
C GLY A 799 -15.06 20.46 11.71
N GLY A 800 -13.80 20.74 12.08
CA GLY A 800 -12.63 20.43 11.25
C GLY A 800 -12.20 21.64 10.45
#